data_AF-A0A1H4NE81-F1
#
_entry.id   AF-A0A1H4NE81-F1
#
_cell.length_a   1.000
_cell.length_b   1.000
_cell.length_c   1.000
_cell.angle_alpha   90.00
_cell.angle_beta   90.00
_cell.angle_gamma   90.00
#
_symmetry.space_group_name_H-M   'P 1'
#
loop_
_entity.id
_entity.type
_entity.pdbx_description
1 polymer ?
#
loop_
_entity_poly.entity_id
_entity_poly.type
_entity_poly.pdbx_seq_one_letter_code
_entity_poly.pdbx_strand_id
1 'polypeptide(L)'
;MNAVERFIRSRVLLLTATILIATMALSVLVQSSSQAALVKTVDQNSRGLYDILVQAPGQGEGKLMQPDIVTGQGGISFDQLDKIRQMDGTAVAAPISLVSRVTQNLEAPQLRAMDYLGYNSGLVGLQQTSTPGSTDGSKWPQAESVLPDKATKYRITASATSSDGVTERQLFSTVGEGTLGKAKVVQTTVAGGKSVQIQAPEGETGIKFPAPAGNSTHTLFNANIALPLAPEISESVVAVDPTAERALLGEAGAFLAPLEKAPPADGRNAGAIGRFFQEKLSSGMSQQDIQDGPDFLGVRLKYWAPTLMQYEASVRSKQITDDSQAIPLVVRQGTDLDVKYNVKIEELDDAGNVTKEIGTVSKNLGDGYLPFVSKSPFVLQWPGGTDHSDLLGSTSSFASGLYDPATWSTQFAAAPDYSAKSTEANGSEEKQAVPGDWVTVNSLPERALDGTAVDQGQRKPVQDRSYRKDVARGDAKATPLPIVYGTFDPSAVQKAAGDINRLPLGGYDPVPFSLAKDASGNDAGSKALKPSLSATGLVSQSAGAITDYYGLAAARGYTKDADVVDAIRVRAKAEGGWRQAGGDIAKLADQIRALGLKATIVSGSAREDANIFVPGYSKDASGAEQALGTVQQSWVRQDAAAAVSSSLSGTNIMLLFLALLGATLLTAASTVSYVRKRRADAGILRAMGWNQKQIRKWVLQEFGVGAAALAAAGLILSLLSWNLATAIVSLLVLVIYAVAAWLAVRQLRHHHVVDQEVVDDSSLITIDSPLTFANRQLKTHRFNTLALAVAVGVFGAAVGALVSVLVDIPRAAGASALGGLAAGSIVLPAIILAVAGAVVGLFLTIVTGRFELGAKREQIGVLNAMGWNPDMLRQVRFFEHALVGLYALPIGVLGAALLGIFLAPYAAVWAGIAGLLAVVVWVPVATRIIR
;
A
#
# COMPACT_ATOMS: atom_id res chain seq x y z
N MET A 1 40.85 -8.90 56.98
CA MET A 1 39.80 -9.04 55.95
C MET A 1 39.90 -7.85 55.00
N ASN A 2 40.31 -8.13 53.76
CA ASN A 2 40.55 -7.09 52.75
C ASN A 2 39.21 -6.52 52.23
N ALA A 3 39.24 -5.35 51.58
CA ALA A 3 38.02 -4.65 51.15
C ALA A 3 37.11 -5.50 50.22
N VAL A 4 37.72 -6.33 49.38
CA VAL A 4 37.03 -7.26 48.47
C VAL A 4 36.25 -8.33 49.23
N GLU A 5 36.86 -8.98 50.22
CA GLU A 5 36.18 -9.99 51.05
C GLU A 5 35.01 -9.39 51.85
N ARG A 6 35.16 -8.13 52.29
CA ARG A 6 34.08 -7.39 52.97
C ARG A 6 32.91 -7.12 52.02
N PHE A 7 33.21 -6.66 50.81
CA PHE A 7 32.21 -6.41 49.77
C PHE A 7 31.45 -7.70 49.40
N ILE A 8 32.17 -8.82 49.20
CA ILE A 8 31.55 -10.12 48.86
C ILE A 8 30.65 -10.63 50.00
N ARG A 9 31.07 -10.44 51.26
CA ARG A 9 30.22 -10.79 52.43
C ARG A 9 29.02 -9.85 52.59
N SER A 10 29.09 -8.63 52.06
CA SER A 10 27.97 -7.70 51.98
C SER A 10 27.04 -8.08 50.83
N ARG A 11 26.16 -9.07 51.10
CA ARG A 11 25.17 -9.57 50.13
C ARG A 11 24.36 -8.45 49.47
N VAL A 12 24.09 -7.35 50.19
CA VAL A 12 23.32 -6.20 49.69
C VAL A 12 24.09 -5.43 48.63
N LEU A 13 25.35 -5.05 48.91
CA LEU A 13 26.17 -4.28 47.97
C LEU A 13 26.51 -5.10 46.73
N LEU A 14 26.87 -6.37 46.91
CA LEU A 14 27.16 -7.29 45.80
C LEU A 14 25.93 -7.45 44.90
N LEU A 15 24.75 -7.75 45.46
CA LEU A 15 23.52 -7.89 44.65
C LEU A 15 23.19 -6.61 43.89
N THR A 16 23.37 -5.44 44.51
CA THR A 16 23.08 -4.17 43.83
C THR A 16 24.05 -3.85 42.71
N ALA A 17 25.35 -4.09 42.90
CA ALA A 17 26.33 -3.91 41.84
C ALA A 17 26.05 -4.88 40.68
N THR A 18 25.76 -6.16 40.97
CA THR A 18 25.44 -7.16 39.94
C THR A 18 24.20 -6.79 39.14
N ILE A 19 23.13 -6.32 39.80
CA ILE A 19 21.89 -5.92 39.11
C ILE A 19 22.10 -4.66 38.29
N LEU A 20 22.79 -3.65 38.82
CA LEU A 20 23.12 -2.45 38.04
C LEU A 20 23.93 -2.80 36.79
N ILE A 21 24.93 -3.68 36.91
CA ILE A 21 25.71 -4.16 35.77
C ILE A 21 24.83 -4.92 34.78
N ALA A 22 23.98 -5.83 35.24
CA ALA A 22 23.09 -6.62 34.39
C ALA A 22 22.05 -5.75 33.67
N THR A 23 21.42 -4.81 34.38
CA THR A 23 20.44 -3.86 33.80
C THR A 23 21.12 -2.92 32.80
N MET A 24 22.32 -2.44 33.10
CA MET A 24 23.11 -1.61 32.18
C MET A 24 23.49 -2.39 30.92
N ALA A 25 24.00 -3.62 31.06
CA ALA A 25 24.34 -4.48 29.93
C ALA A 25 23.12 -4.79 29.06
N LEU A 26 21.99 -5.16 29.67
CA LEU A 26 20.75 -5.43 28.95
C LEU A 26 20.23 -4.18 28.23
N SER A 27 20.26 -3.01 28.87
CA SER A 27 19.88 -1.74 28.25
C SER A 27 20.72 -1.43 27.01
N VAL A 28 22.04 -1.58 27.11
CA VAL A 28 22.98 -1.31 26.01
C VAL A 28 22.79 -2.29 24.86
N LEU A 29 22.68 -3.59 25.15
CA LEU A 29 22.48 -4.63 24.13
C LEU A 29 21.15 -4.46 23.41
N VAL A 30 20.07 -4.18 24.15
CA VAL A 30 18.76 -3.93 23.56
C VAL A 30 18.78 -2.66 22.71
N GLN A 31 19.27 -1.54 23.22
CA GLN A 31 19.31 -0.28 22.47
C GLN A 31 20.15 -0.39 21.19
N SER A 32 21.33 -1.02 21.26
CA SER A 32 22.21 -1.21 20.10
C SER A 32 21.61 -2.13 19.05
N SER A 33 21.01 -3.24 19.46
CA SER A 33 20.33 -4.17 18.54
C SER A 33 19.07 -3.56 17.92
N SER A 34 18.26 -2.82 18.68
CA SER A 34 17.10 -2.08 18.17
C SER A 34 17.49 -1.01 17.17
N GLN A 35 18.53 -0.22 17.45
CA GLN A 35 19.01 0.81 16.53
C GLN A 35 19.59 0.19 15.25
N ALA A 36 20.38 -0.88 15.36
CA ALA A 36 20.94 -1.56 14.20
C ALA A 36 19.85 -2.21 13.32
N ALA A 37 18.87 -2.88 13.94
CA ALA A 37 17.74 -3.47 13.23
C ALA A 37 16.89 -2.39 12.54
N LEU A 38 16.58 -1.30 13.26
CA LEU A 38 15.83 -0.17 12.71
C LEU A 38 16.56 0.46 11.52
N VAL A 39 17.85 0.78 11.68
CA VAL A 39 18.66 1.38 10.60
C VAL A 39 18.69 0.45 9.40
N LYS A 40 18.91 -0.86 9.60
CA LYS A 40 18.91 -1.83 8.50
C LYS A 40 17.57 -1.90 7.78
N THR A 41 16.46 -2.02 8.51
CA THR A 41 15.12 -2.09 7.93
C THR A 41 14.78 -0.81 7.18
N VAL A 42 15.11 0.35 7.76
CA VAL A 42 14.88 1.63 7.10
C VAL A 42 15.75 1.77 5.86
N ASP A 43 17.05 1.51 5.94
CA ASP A 43 17.98 1.71 4.84
C ASP A 43 17.68 0.79 3.64
N GLN A 44 17.27 -0.45 3.90
CA GLN A 44 16.86 -1.39 2.85
C GLN A 44 15.55 -1.02 2.13
N ASN A 45 14.67 -0.25 2.77
CA ASN A 45 13.31 -0.02 2.28
C ASN A 45 12.97 1.46 2.06
N SER A 46 13.94 2.36 2.12
CA SER A 46 13.72 3.83 2.06
C SER A 46 14.15 4.46 0.75
N ARG A 47 14.93 3.75 -0.09
CA ARG A 47 15.37 4.23 -1.40
C ARG A 47 14.67 3.43 -2.49
N GLY A 48 13.86 4.10 -3.32
CA GLY A 48 13.03 3.48 -4.35
C GLY A 48 13.75 3.39 -5.69
N LEU A 49 12.97 3.25 -6.77
CA LEU A 49 13.49 3.21 -8.15
C LEU A 49 14.15 4.53 -8.58
N TYR A 50 13.62 5.67 -8.14
CA TYR A 50 14.18 7.00 -8.35
C TYR A 50 14.29 7.77 -7.03
N ASP A 51 15.11 8.83 -7.02
CA ASP A 51 15.44 9.60 -5.82
C ASP A 51 14.71 10.96 -5.79
N ILE A 52 14.42 11.54 -6.96
CA ILE A 52 13.78 12.84 -7.12
C ILE A 52 12.64 12.74 -8.14
N LEU A 53 11.47 13.27 -7.79
CA LEU A 53 10.37 13.52 -8.72
C LEU A 53 10.39 15.00 -9.12
N VAL A 54 10.52 15.28 -10.41
CA VAL A 54 10.49 16.63 -10.97
C VAL A 54 9.13 16.89 -11.61
N GLN A 55 8.49 18.00 -11.27
CA GLN A 55 7.18 18.43 -11.78
C GLN A 55 7.21 19.93 -12.13
N ALA A 56 6.21 20.38 -12.90
CA ALA A 56 5.97 21.79 -13.15
C ALA A 56 5.62 22.56 -11.85
N PRO A 57 5.89 23.88 -11.77
CA PRO A 57 5.53 24.68 -10.61
C PRO A 57 4.01 24.73 -10.38
N GLY A 58 3.57 24.75 -9.11
CA GLY A 58 2.15 24.84 -8.72
C GLY A 58 1.42 23.52 -8.49
N GLN A 59 2.03 22.36 -8.77
CA GLN A 59 1.42 21.05 -8.49
C GLN A 59 1.73 20.56 -7.06
N GLY A 60 0.69 20.42 -6.22
CA GLY A 60 0.65 19.62 -4.98
C GLY A 60 1.60 20.03 -3.84
N GLU A 61 1.18 20.94 -2.95
CA GLU A 61 1.91 21.22 -1.71
C GLU A 61 1.50 20.27 -0.58
N GLY A 62 2.47 19.72 0.16
CA GLY A 62 2.20 18.89 1.34
C GLY A 62 3.22 17.77 1.57
N LYS A 63 3.18 17.18 2.77
CA LYS A 63 4.01 16.02 3.14
C LYS A 63 3.49 14.70 2.55
N LEU A 64 2.24 14.68 2.09
CA LEU A 64 1.60 13.55 1.43
C LEU A 64 1.43 13.86 -0.05
N MET A 65 2.12 13.09 -0.88
CA MET A 65 2.07 13.21 -2.34
C MET A 65 1.10 12.17 -2.90
N GLN A 66 0.23 12.64 -3.80
CA GLN A 66 -0.68 11.78 -4.54
C GLN A 66 0.08 10.84 -5.48
N PRO A 67 -0.43 9.63 -5.72
CA PRO A 67 0.19 8.69 -6.65
C PRO A 67 0.02 9.08 -8.13
N ASP A 68 -1.00 9.87 -8.48
CA ASP A 68 -1.28 10.27 -9.87
C ASP A 68 -0.33 11.40 -10.33
N ILE A 69 0.88 11.04 -10.77
CA ILE A 69 1.90 12.00 -11.25
C ILE A 69 1.75 12.40 -12.73
N VAL A 70 0.92 11.68 -13.49
CA VAL A 70 0.70 11.90 -14.93
C VAL A 70 -0.67 12.52 -15.16
N THR A 71 -0.72 13.86 -15.16
CA THR A 71 -1.98 14.62 -15.15
C THR A 71 -2.37 15.19 -16.51
N GLY A 72 -1.49 15.11 -17.51
CA GLY A 72 -1.67 15.70 -18.83
C GLY A 72 -1.53 17.23 -18.87
N GLN A 73 -1.32 17.89 -17.72
CA GLN A 73 -1.11 19.33 -17.62
C GLN A 73 0.21 19.78 -18.25
N GLY A 74 1.22 18.91 -18.29
CA GLY A 74 2.63 19.14 -18.59
C GLY A 74 3.24 20.32 -17.83
N GLY A 75 4.16 21.05 -18.48
CA GLY A 75 4.80 22.25 -17.95
C GLY A 75 6.33 22.14 -17.85
N ILE A 76 6.91 21.04 -18.35
CA ILE A 76 8.35 20.85 -18.45
C ILE A 76 8.73 20.74 -19.94
N SER A 77 9.74 21.52 -20.35
CA SER A 77 10.24 21.55 -21.73
C SER A 77 11.27 20.44 -22.01
N PHE A 78 11.47 20.10 -23.28
CA PHE A 78 12.52 19.16 -23.69
C PHE A 78 13.93 19.71 -23.38
N ASP A 79 14.14 21.02 -23.54
CA ASP A 79 15.40 21.67 -23.15
C ASP A 79 15.69 21.54 -21.65
N GLN A 80 14.66 21.67 -20.81
CA GLN A 80 14.79 21.48 -19.37
C GLN A 80 15.15 20.04 -19.03
N LEU A 81 14.52 19.06 -19.68
CA LEU A 81 14.86 17.64 -19.55
C LEU A 81 16.32 17.38 -19.94
N ASP A 82 16.79 17.93 -21.05
CA ASP A 82 18.16 17.73 -21.51
C ASP A 82 19.18 18.40 -20.59
N LYS A 83 18.87 19.58 -20.02
CA LYS A 83 19.69 20.19 -18.96
C LYS A 83 19.79 19.29 -17.74
N ILE A 84 18.71 18.64 -17.31
CA ILE A 84 18.73 17.70 -16.17
C ILE A 84 19.61 16.49 -16.47
N ARG A 85 19.55 15.95 -17.69
CA ARG A 85 20.38 14.81 -18.14
C ARG A 85 21.87 15.13 -18.14
N GLN A 86 22.23 16.37 -18.44
CA GLN A 86 23.63 16.82 -18.49
C GLN A 86 24.22 17.15 -17.11
N MET A 87 23.43 17.16 -16.03
CA MET A 87 23.95 17.40 -14.69
C MET A 87 24.81 16.23 -14.20
N ASP A 88 25.99 16.52 -13.64
CA ASP A 88 26.94 15.49 -13.15
C ASP A 88 26.34 14.53 -12.11
N GLY A 89 25.37 15.02 -11.33
CA GLY A 89 24.67 14.25 -10.30
C GLY A 89 23.57 13.32 -10.83
N THR A 90 23.18 13.43 -12.10
CA THR A 90 22.10 12.63 -12.70
C THR A 90 22.64 11.32 -13.26
N ALA A 91 22.09 10.18 -12.82
CA ALA A 91 22.37 8.88 -13.42
C ALA A 91 21.37 8.53 -14.52
N VAL A 92 20.07 8.74 -14.26
CA VAL A 92 18.97 8.51 -15.20
C VAL A 92 17.92 9.60 -14.99
N ALA A 93 17.41 10.17 -16.08
CA ALA A 93 16.26 11.07 -16.09
C ALA A 93 15.21 10.55 -17.08
N ALA A 94 14.15 9.94 -16.52
CA ALA A 94 13.09 9.29 -17.28
C ALA A 94 11.83 10.18 -17.31
N PRO A 95 11.55 10.87 -18.43
CA PRO A 95 10.34 11.68 -18.59
C PRO A 95 9.10 10.79 -18.78
N ILE A 96 7.96 11.27 -18.30
CA ILE A 96 6.66 10.65 -18.52
C ILE A 96 5.58 11.71 -18.73
N SER A 97 4.64 11.46 -19.65
CA SER A 97 3.50 12.34 -19.87
C SER A 97 2.29 11.63 -20.45
N LEU A 98 1.08 12.12 -20.14
CA LEU A 98 -0.14 11.69 -20.80
C LEU A 98 -0.16 12.24 -22.23
N VAL A 99 -0.42 11.40 -23.22
CA VAL A 99 -0.41 11.78 -24.63
C VAL A 99 -1.80 12.20 -25.08
N SER A 100 -2.75 11.30 -24.89
CA SER A 100 -4.13 11.41 -25.33
C SER A 100 -5.00 10.54 -24.45
N ARG A 101 -6.25 10.98 -24.24
CA ARG A 101 -7.34 10.05 -24.01
C ARG A 101 -7.85 9.62 -25.38
N VAL A 102 -7.95 8.33 -25.61
CA VAL A 102 -8.39 7.76 -26.87
C VAL A 102 -9.69 7.04 -26.60
N THR A 103 -10.72 7.35 -27.38
CA THR A 103 -11.95 6.61 -27.33
C THR A 103 -12.06 5.70 -28.56
N GLN A 104 -12.51 4.47 -28.31
CA GLN A 104 -12.63 3.46 -29.33
C GLN A 104 -13.90 2.65 -29.10
N ASN A 105 -14.71 2.51 -30.14
CA ASN A 105 -15.83 1.59 -30.12
C ASN A 105 -15.27 0.16 -30.17
N LEU A 106 -15.63 -0.65 -29.18
CA LEU A 106 -15.56 -2.09 -29.35
C LEU A 106 -16.43 -2.47 -30.56
N GLU A 107 -15.92 -3.31 -31.46
CA GLU A 107 -16.61 -3.77 -32.68
C GLU A 107 -18.08 -4.12 -32.45
N ALA A 108 -18.87 -4.09 -33.54
CA ALA A 108 -20.20 -4.67 -33.59
C ALA A 108 -20.15 -6.12 -33.08
N PRO A 109 -20.63 -6.39 -31.84
CA PRO A 109 -20.59 -7.73 -31.29
C PRO A 109 -21.40 -8.66 -32.19
N GLN A 110 -21.00 -9.91 -32.32
CA GLN A 110 -21.69 -10.87 -33.18
C GLN A 110 -22.07 -12.10 -32.40
N LEU A 111 -23.26 -12.63 -32.66
CA LEU A 111 -23.65 -13.97 -32.26
C LEU A 111 -23.53 -14.87 -33.49
N ARG A 112 -22.65 -15.87 -33.42
CA ARG A 112 -22.50 -16.88 -34.47
C ARG A 112 -23.36 -18.07 -34.14
N ALA A 113 -24.41 -18.28 -34.92
CA ALA A 113 -25.13 -19.55 -34.93
C ALA A 113 -24.45 -20.47 -35.93
N MET A 114 -23.93 -21.61 -35.46
CA MET A 114 -23.30 -22.59 -36.34
C MET A 114 -24.29 -23.08 -37.39
N ASP A 115 -23.95 -22.86 -38.65
CA ASP A 115 -24.73 -23.26 -39.82
C ASP A 115 -23.75 -23.75 -40.89
N TYR A 116 -23.01 -24.81 -40.52
CA TYR A 116 -21.92 -25.31 -41.32
C TYR A 116 -22.46 -26.19 -42.45
N LEU A 117 -22.28 -25.70 -43.69
CA LEU A 117 -22.88 -26.29 -44.88
C LEU A 117 -22.02 -27.37 -45.56
N GLY A 118 -20.92 -27.79 -44.92
CA GLY A 118 -19.98 -28.77 -45.47
C GLY A 118 -19.00 -28.18 -46.49
N TYR A 119 -18.06 -29.01 -46.96
CA TYR A 119 -17.09 -28.60 -47.97
C TYR A 119 -17.76 -28.30 -49.32
N ASN A 120 -17.44 -27.14 -49.91
CA ASN A 120 -17.88 -26.77 -51.26
C ASN A 120 -16.74 -26.08 -52.03
N SER A 121 -16.23 -26.75 -53.07
CA SER A 121 -15.10 -26.24 -53.86
C SER A 121 -15.37 -24.91 -54.57
N GLY A 122 -16.63 -24.58 -54.86
CA GLY A 122 -17.02 -23.31 -55.48
C GLY A 122 -17.10 -22.13 -54.50
N LEU A 123 -17.29 -22.38 -53.20
CA LEU A 123 -17.32 -21.36 -52.15
C LEU A 123 -15.96 -21.19 -51.45
N VAL A 124 -15.11 -22.22 -51.51
CA VAL A 124 -13.77 -22.27 -50.87
C VAL A 124 -12.64 -21.84 -51.85
N GLY A 125 -12.96 -21.63 -53.13
CA GLY A 125 -12.01 -21.43 -54.23
C GLY A 125 -10.95 -20.32 -54.05
N LEU A 126 -9.72 -20.61 -54.51
CA LEU A 126 -8.44 -19.91 -54.32
C LEU A 126 -7.92 -19.82 -52.86
N GLN A 127 -8.80 -19.79 -51.86
CA GLN A 127 -8.41 -19.74 -50.44
C GLN A 127 -7.77 -21.03 -49.90
N GLN A 128 -7.99 -22.20 -50.50
CA GLN A 128 -7.30 -23.44 -50.08
C GLN A 128 -6.02 -23.73 -50.88
N THR A 129 -5.93 -23.32 -52.15
CA THR A 129 -4.82 -23.71 -53.04
C THR A 129 -3.51 -22.95 -52.77
N SER A 130 -3.49 -22.02 -51.81
CA SER A 130 -2.32 -21.18 -51.50
C SER A 130 -2.10 -20.89 -50.01
N THR A 131 -2.90 -21.48 -49.11
CA THR A 131 -2.95 -21.09 -47.70
C THR A 131 -2.34 -22.16 -46.78
N PRO A 132 -1.32 -21.83 -45.95
CA PRO A 132 -0.77 -22.77 -44.98
C PRO A 132 -1.79 -23.21 -43.94
N GLY A 133 -1.76 -24.50 -43.59
CA GLY A 133 -2.57 -25.04 -42.51
C GLY A 133 -4.05 -25.19 -42.83
N SER A 134 -4.49 -24.95 -44.08
CA SER A 134 -5.86 -25.25 -44.49
C SER A 134 -6.10 -26.76 -44.48
N THR A 135 -7.23 -27.20 -43.91
CA THR A 135 -7.61 -28.61 -43.88
C THR A 135 -8.01 -29.07 -45.27
N ASP A 136 -7.44 -30.19 -45.73
CA ASP A 136 -7.81 -30.87 -46.97
C ASP A 136 -9.34 -31.09 -47.01
N GLY A 137 -10.01 -30.68 -48.09
CA GLY A 137 -11.46 -30.79 -48.27
C GLY A 137 -12.03 -32.20 -48.04
N SER A 138 -11.23 -33.25 -48.24
CA SER A 138 -11.62 -34.64 -47.94
C SER A 138 -11.71 -34.97 -46.44
N LYS A 139 -11.08 -34.16 -45.60
CA LYS A 139 -11.04 -34.30 -44.13
C LYS A 139 -12.01 -33.36 -43.41
N TRP A 140 -12.82 -32.62 -44.15
CA TRP A 140 -13.82 -31.73 -43.58
C TRP A 140 -14.94 -32.54 -42.91
N PRO A 141 -15.45 -32.11 -41.73
CA PRO A 141 -16.56 -32.78 -41.07
C PRO A 141 -17.84 -32.68 -41.90
N GLN A 142 -18.84 -33.51 -41.57
CA GLN A 142 -20.17 -33.42 -42.18
C GLN A 142 -20.86 -32.11 -41.82
N ALA A 143 -21.74 -31.64 -42.71
CA ALA A 143 -22.54 -30.44 -42.49
C ALA A 143 -23.39 -30.57 -41.22
N GLU A 144 -23.35 -29.56 -40.37
CA GLU A 144 -24.02 -29.52 -39.08
C GLU A 144 -24.57 -28.11 -38.83
N SER A 145 -25.76 -28.00 -38.25
CA SER A 145 -26.36 -26.70 -37.95
C SER A 145 -27.11 -26.75 -36.63
N VAL A 146 -26.98 -25.70 -35.82
CA VAL A 146 -27.82 -25.51 -34.62
C VAL A 146 -29.19 -24.94 -34.96
N LEU A 147 -29.39 -24.52 -36.22
CA LEU A 147 -30.64 -23.96 -36.70
C LEU A 147 -31.53 -25.05 -37.33
N PRO A 148 -32.86 -24.96 -37.16
CA PRO A 148 -33.79 -25.90 -37.76
C PRO A 148 -33.90 -25.71 -39.29
N ASP A 149 -34.33 -26.75 -40.01
CA ASP A 149 -34.50 -26.71 -41.47
C ASP A 149 -35.59 -25.72 -41.95
N LYS A 150 -36.56 -25.41 -41.08
CA LYS A 150 -37.60 -24.41 -41.32
C LYS A 150 -37.23 -23.11 -40.61
N ALA A 151 -37.58 -21.97 -41.20
CA ALA A 151 -37.41 -20.68 -40.54
C ALA A 151 -38.27 -20.62 -39.25
N THR A 152 -37.59 -20.54 -38.10
CA THR A 152 -38.21 -20.49 -36.77
C THR A 152 -38.03 -19.10 -36.17
N LYS A 153 -39.03 -18.62 -35.43
CA LYS A 153 -39.01 -17.29 -34.82
C LYS A 153 -38.20 -17.30 -33.52
N TYR A 154 -37.31 -16.33 -33.37
CA TYR A 154 -36.48 -16.14 -32.19
C TYR A 154 -36.61 -14.73 -31.63
N ARG A 155 -36.51 -14.63 -30.30
CA ARG A 155 -36.25 -13.39 -29.57
C ARG A 155 -34.84 -13.45 -29.00
N ILE A 156 -34.03 -12.46 -29.36
CA ILE A 156 -32.66 -12.31 -28.88
C ILE A 156 -32.58 -11.04 -28.04
N THR A 157 -32.31 -11.20 -26.75
CA THR A 157 -32.13 -10.08 -25.83
C THR A 157 -30.65 -9.89 -25.58
N ALA A 158 -30.08 -8.81 -26.10
CA ALA A 158 -28.70 -8.41 -25.88
C ALA A 158 -28.64 -7.35 -24.77
N SER A 159 -27.76 -7.55 -23.80
CA SER A 159 -27.55 -6.60 -22.69
C SER A 159 -26.08 -6.52 -22.31
N ALA A 160 -25.68 -5.38 -21.77
CA ALA A 160 -24.36 -5.19 -21.20
C ALA A 160 -24.48 -4.67 -19.76
N THR A 161 -23.67 -5.22 -18.86
CA THR A 161 -23.52 -4.73 -17.49
C THR A 161 -22.08 -4.30 -17.23
N SER A 162 -21.92 -3.28 -16.39
CA SER A 162 -20.63 -2.82 -15.87
C SER A 162 -20.64 -2.93 -14.35
N SER A 163 -19.52 -3.28 -13.76
CA SER A 163 -19.34 -3.29 -12.30
C SER A 163 -18.15 -2.43 -11.90
N ASP A 164 -18.31 -1.64 -10.84
CA ASP A 164 -17.20 -0.93 -10.19
C ASP A 164 -16.63 -1.71 -8.98
N GLY A 165 -17.02 -2.99 -8.84
CA GLY A 165 -16.67 -3.86 -7.71
C GLY A 165 -17.61 -3.76 -6.51
N VAL A 166 -18.43 -2.71 -6.43
CA VAL A 166 -19.41 -2.49 -5.35
C VAL A 166 -20.84 -2.45 -5.88
N THR A 167 -21.05 -1.82 -7.02
CA THR A 167 -22.33 -1.62 -7.69
C THR A 167 -22.27 -2.16 -9.11
N GLU A 168 -23.26 -2.96 -9.49
CA GLU A 168 -23.47 -3.37 -10.88
C GLU A 168 -24.51 -2.47 -11.55
N ARG A 169 -24.22 -2.02 -12.78
CA ARG A 169 -25.08 -1.14 -13.57
C ARG A 169 -25.36 -1.77 -14.93
N GLN A 170 -26.63 -1.79 -15.32
CA GLN A 170 -27.01 -2.19 -16.67
C GLN A 170 -26.80 -1.04 -17.64
N LEU A 171 -25.93 -1.22 -18.62
CA LEU A 171 -25.58 -0.22 -19.63
C LEU A 171 -26.63 -0.13 -20.72
N PHE A 172 -27.15 -1.28 -21.17
CA PHE A 172 -28.31 -1.34 -22.05
C PHE A 172 -28.96 -2.72 -22.00
N SER A 173 -30.20 -2.78 -22.50
CA SER A 173 -30.92 -4.00 -22.82
C SER A 173 -31.73 -3.74 -24.08
N THR A 174 -31.48 -4.51 -25.14
CA THR A 174 -32.14 -4.34 -26.42
C THR A 174 -32.58 -5.69 -26.94
N VAL A 175 -33.80 -5.74 -27.47
CA VAL A 175 -34.40 -6.95 -28.01
C VAL A 175 -34.41 -6.87 -29.53
N GLY A 176 -33.99 -7.95 -30.19
CA GLY A 176 -34.16 -8.19 -31.61
C GLY A 176 -35.04 -9.42 -31.80
N GLU A 177 -36.02 -9.35 -32.71
CA GLU A 177 -36.86 -10.48 -33.09
C GLU A 177 -36.77 -10.71 -34.60
N GLY A 178 -36.97 -11.96 -35.00
CA GLY A 178 -37.01 -12.34 -36.41
C GLY A 178 -36.98 -13.86 -36.57
N THR A 179 -36.93 -14.34 -37.81
CA THR A 179 -36.81 -15.77 -38.09
C THR A 179 -35.41 -16.13 -38.56
N LEU A 180 -34.94 -17.32 -38.19
CA LEU A 180 -33.69 -17.94 -38.64
C LEU A 180 -33.93 -19.42 -38.96
N GLY A 181 -33.24 -19.95 -39.96
CA GLY A 181 -33.17 -21.38 -40.21
C GLY A 181 -31.89 -21.79 -40.94
N LYS A 182 -31.75 -23.08 -41.20
CA LYS A 182 -30.59 -23.65 -41.88
C LYS A 182 -30.50 -23.19 -43.33
N ALA A 183 -29.39 -22.56 -43.73
CA ALA A 183 -29.17 -22.14 -45.11
C ALA A 183 -28.85 -23.32 -46.04
N LYS A 184 -28.94 -23.05 -47.34
CA LYS A 184 -28.62 -24.02 -48.39
C LYS A 184 -27.67 -23.41 -49.41
N VAL A 185 -26.77 -24.24 -49.94
CA VAL A 185 -25.92 -23.85 -51.06
C VAL A 185 -26.67 -24.07 -52.37
N VAL A 186 -26.86 -23.02 -53.16
CA VAL A 186 -27.62 -23.04 -54.41
C VAL A 186 -26.70 -22.64 -55.56
N GLN A 187 -26.86 -23.31 -56.71
CA GLN A 187 -26.16 -22.97 -57.95
C GLN A 187 -27.08 -22.15 -58.86
N THR A 188 -26.65 -20.94 -59.22
CA THR A 188 -27.36 -20.06 -60.14
C THR A 188 -26.55 -19.87 -61.41
N THR A 189 -27.20 -19.99 -62.57
CA THR A 189 -26.57 -19.71 -63.86
C THR A 189 -26.53 -18.20 -64.09
N VAL A 190 -25.34 -17.62 -64.21
CA VAL A 190 -25.10 -16.20 -64.50
C VAL A 190 -24.39 -16.04 -65.84
N ALA A 191 -24.43 -14.84 -66.42
CA ALA A 191 -23.70 -14.53 -67.65
C ALA A 191 -22.18 -14.69 -67.41
N GLY A 192 -21.62 -15.83 -67.82
CA GLY A 192 -20.23 -16.20 -67.58
C GLY A 192 -20.01 -17.57 -66.89
N GLY A 193 -21.06 -18.27 -66.44
CA GLY A 193 -20.94 -19.62 -65.87
C GLY A 193 -21.92 -19.96 -64.75
N LYS A 194 -21.63 -21.02 -63.98
CA LYS A 194 -22.36 -21.39 -62.75
C LYS A 194 -21.75 -20.65 -61.56
N SER A 195 -22.55 -19.84 -60.87
CA SER A 195 -22.18 -19.21 -59.59
C SER A 195 -22.76 -20.04 -58.44
N VAL A 196 -21.97 -20.27 -57.39
CA VAL A 196 -22.44 -20.89 -56.15
C VAL A 196 -22.73 -19.79 -55.14
N GLN A 197 -23.91 -19.80 -54.53
CA GLN A 197 -24.29 -18.83 -53.50
C GLN A 197 -24.93 -19.54 -52.30
N ILE A 198 -24.83 -18.90 -51.13
CA ILE A 198 -25.50 -19.35 -49.91
C ILE A 198 -26.83 -18.61 -49.83
N GLN A 199 -27.92 -19.37 -49.73
CA GLN A 199 -29.28 -18.83 -49.68
C GLN A 199 -29.95 -19.22 -48.35
N ALA A 200 -30.51 -18.22 -47.67
CA ALA A 200 -31.33 -18.41 -46.49
C ALA A 200 -32.62 -19.21 -46.82
N PRO A 201 -33.20 -19.96 -45.88
CA PRO A 201 -34.45 -20.67 -46.07
C PRO A 201 -35.62 -19.73 -46.41
N GLU A 202 -36.63 -20.27 -47.09
CA GLU A 202 -37.83 -19.53 -47.46
C GLU A 202 -38.58 -19.04 -46.20
N GLY A 203 -38.97 -17.76 -46.18
CA GLY A 203 -39.64 -17.14 -45.04
C GLY A 203 -38.71 -16.59 -43.95
N GLU A 204 -37.39 -16.64 -44.15
CA GLU A 204 -36.44 -16.03 -43.22
C GLU A 204 -36.43 -14.50 -43.32
N THR A 205 -36.58 -13.80 -42.19
CA THR A 205 -36.47 -12.34 -42.11
C THR A 205 -35.10 -11.88 -41.61
N GLY A 206 -34.32 -12.80 -41.02
CA GLY A 206 -33.15 -12.49 -40.22
C GLY A 206 -33.52 -11.87 -38.88
N ILE A 207 -32.53 -11.76 -37.99
CA ILE A 207 -32.68 -11.03 -36.73
C ILE A 207 -32.22 -9.60 -36.93
N LYS A 208 -33.13 -8.66 -36.65
CA LYS A 208 -32.85 -7.23 -36.79
C LYS A 208 -32.88 -6.53 -35.45
N PHE A 209 -31.76 -5.90 -35.10
CA PHE A 209 -31.70 -4.91 -34.03
C PHE A 209 -31.88 -3.49 -34.60
N PRO A 210 -32.28 -2.53 -33.77
CA PRO A 210 -32.24 -1.11 -34.13
C PRO A 210 -30.84 -0.66 -34.62
N ALA A 211 -30.81 0.33 -35.53
CA ALA A 211 -29.56 0.92 -36.02
C ALA A 211 -28.74 1.47 -34.83
N PRO A 212 -27.40 1.32 -34.83
CA PRO A 212 -26.53 1.00 -35.97
C PRO A 212 -26.20 -0.49 -36.14
N ALA A 213 -26.86 -1.40 -35.41
CA ALA A 213 -26.62 -2.82 -35.58
C ALA A 213 -27.01 -3.28 -37.00
N GLY A 214 -26.18 -4.15 -37.59
CA GLY A 214 -26.42 -4.74 -38.90
C GLY A 214 -27.54 -5.79 -38.90
N ASN A 215 -27.76 -6.43 -40.04
CA ASN A 215 -28.68 -7.57 -40.16
C ASN A 215 -27.92 -8.91 -39.95
N SER A 216 -28.65 -10.03 -39.88
CA SER A 216 -28.04 -11.35 -39.94
C SER A 216 -27.63 -11.74 -41.37
N THR A 217 -26.52 -12.46 -41.50
CA THR A 217 -25.98 -12.93 -42.79
C THR A 217 -25.48 -14.36 -42.67
N HIS A 218 -25.76 -15.20 -43.68
CA HIS A 218 -25.21 -16.55 -43.75
C HIS A 218 -23.84 -16.58 -44.42
N THR A 219 -22.95 -17.37 -43.84
CA THR A 219 -21.63 -17.73 -44.36
C THR A 219 -21.54 -19.24 -44.49
N LEU A 220 -20.43 -19.77 -45.02
CA LEU A 220 -20.24 -21.21 -45.18
C LEU A 220 -20.30 -21.98 -43.84
N PHE A 221 -19.96 -21.31 -42.74
CA PHE A 221 -19.83 -21.91 -41.40
C PHE A 221 -20.93 -21.50 -40.43
N ASN A 222 -21.46 -20.29 -40.57
CA ASN A 222 -22.31 -19.67 -39.56
C ASN A 222 -23.37 -18.75 -40.16
N ALA A 223 -24.52 -18.66 -39.49
CA ALA A 223 -25.37 -17.48 -39.54
C ALA A 223 -24.84 -16.45 -38.53
N ASN A 224 -24.27 -15.36 -39.04
CA ASN A 224 -23.73 -14.27 -38.23
C ASN A 224 -24.86 -13.28 -37.93
N ILE A 225 -25.20 -13.11 -36.66
CA ILE A 225 -26.19 -12.14 -36.20
C ILE A 225 -25.43 -10.94 -35.62
N ALA A 226 -25.60 -9.77 -36.24
CA ALA A 226 -25.06 -8.52 -35.69
C ALA A 226 -25.84 -8.13 -34.43
N LEU A 227 -25.11 -7.84 -33.35
CA LEU A 227 -25.68 -7.43 -32.07
C LEU A 227 -25.54 -5.90 -31.89
N PRO A 228 -26.29 -5.29 -30.96
CA PRO A 228 -26.10 -3.90 -30.58
C PRO A 228 -24.65 -3.59 -30.21
N LEU A 229 -24.16 -2.40 -30.60
CA LEU A 229 -22.79 -1.98 -30.30
C LEU A 229 -22.49 -2.10 -28.80
N ALA A 230 -21.28 -2.52 -28.44
CA ALA A 230 -20.84 -2.37 -27.06
C ALA A 230 -20.64 -0.86 -26.72
N PRO A 231 -20.63 -0.47 -25.44
CA PRO A 231 -20.30 0.89 -25.03
C PRO A 231 -18.90 1.28 -25.50
N GLU A 232 -18.71 2.58 -25.76
CA GLU A 232 -17.41 3.15 -26.11
C GLU A 232 -16.44 2.99 -24.94
N ILE A 233 -15.20 2.61 -25.24
CA ILE A 233 -14.14 2.46 -24.25
C ILE A 233 -13.16 3.61 -24.37
N SER A 234 -12.86 4.23 -23.24
CA SER A 234 -11.81 5.23 -23.12
C SER A 234 -10.52 4.58 -22.60
N GLU A 235 -9.44 4.71 -23.37
CA GLU A 235 -8.09 4.29 -23.00
C GLU A 235 -7.16 5.50 -22.90
N SER A 236 -6.20 5.46 -21.98
CA SER A 236 -5.15 6.47 -21.88
C SER A 236 -3.89 6.02 -22.61
N VAL A 237 -3.24 6.95 -23.32
CA VAL A 237 -1.94 6.74 -23.94
C VAL A 237 -0.90 7.55 -23.18
N VAL A 238 0.20 6.92 -22.79
CA VAL A 238 1.30 7.58 -22.06
C VAL A 238 2.57 7.55 -22.90
N ALA A 239 3.33 8.64 -22.90
CA ALA A 239 4.62 8.75 -23.55
C ALA A 239 5.75 8.66 -22.53
N VAL A 240 6.81 7.96 -22.93
CA VAL A 240 8.09 7.90 -22.22
C VAL A 240 9.26 7.98 -23.19
N ASP A 241 10.46 8.16 -22.64
CA ASP A 241 11.69 7.83 -23.34
C ASP A 241 12.00 6.34 -23.09
N PRO A 242 11.92 5.46 -24.12
CA PRO A 242 12.11 4.02 -23.94
C PRO A 242 13.47 3.66 -23.32
N THR A 243 14.54 4.35 -23.70
CA THR A 243 15.89 4.05 -23.22
C THR A 243 16.05 4.47 -21.76
N ALA A 244 15.61 5.68 -21.40
CA ALA A 244 15.69 6.16 -20.01
C ALA A 244 14.74 5.37 -19.09
N GLU A 245 13.55 5.02 -19.56
CA GLU A 245 12.58 4.24 -18.78
C GLU A 245 13.07 2.82 -18.52
N ARG A 246 13.72 2.19 -19.50
CA ARG A 246 14.37 0.89 -19.33
C ARG A 246 15.52 0.94 -18.32
N ALA A 247 16.34 1.99 -18.39
CA ALA A 247 17.42 2.17 -17.42
C ALA A 247 16.88 2.35 -15.99
N LEU A 248 15.68 2.94 -15.83
CA LEU A 248 15.03 3.11 -14.54
C LEU A 248 14.37 1.82 -14.03
N LEU A 249 13.65 1.09 -14.89
CA LEU A 249 12.89 -0.11 -14.53
C LEU A 249 13.73 -1.40 -14.51
N GLY A 250 14.94 -1.39 -15.08
CA GLY A 250 15.79 -2.57 -15.19
C GLY A 250 15.13 -3.66 -16.05
N GLU A 251 15.15 -4.91 -15.57
CA GLU A 251 14.55 -6.06 -16.28
C GLU A 251 13.05 -5.89 -16.55
N ALA A 252 12.33 -5.20 -15.65
CA ALA A 252 10.89 -4.95 -15.81
C ALA A 252 10.59 -4.03 -17.02
N GLY A 253 11.56 -3.26 -17.49
CA GLY A 253 11.42 -2.41 -18.68
C GLY A 253 11.58 -3.15 -20.02
N ALA A 254 11.84 -4.46 -20.03
CA ALA A 254 12.14 -5.20 -21.25
C ALA A 254 11.07 -5.09 -22.34
N PHE A 255 9.80 -4.87 -21.96
CA PHE A 255 8.68 -4.69 -22.90
C PHE A 255 8.80 -3.41 -23.76
N LEU A 256 9.64 -2.44 -23.39
CA LEU A 256 9.90 -1.21 -24.15
C LEU A 256 10.93 -1.40 -25.27
N ALA A 257 11.61 -2.55 -25.33
CA ALA A 257 12.62 -2.83 -26.36
C ALA A 257 12.13 -2.67 -27.81
N PRO A 258 10.87 -3.01 -28.17
CA PRO A 258 10.34 -2.73 -29.50
C PRO A 258 10.19 -1.24 -29.81
N LEU A 259 9.86 -0.39 -28.82
CA LEU A 259 9.73 1.06 -29.02
C LEU A 259 11.08 1.73 -29.23
N GLU A 260 12.13 1.27 -28.56
CA GLU A 260 13.50 1.77 -28.76
C GLU A 260 14.00 1.54 -30.19
N LYS A 261 13.50 0.50 -30.88
CA LYS A 261 13.82 0.20 -32.28
C LYS A 261 12.90 0.90 -33.29
N ALA A 262 11.90 1.65 -32.83
CA ALA A 262 10.95 2.29 -33.73
C ALA A 262 11.65 3.37 -34.59
N PRO A 263 11.23 3.57 -35.86
CA PRO A 263 11.85 4.54 -36.77
C PRO A 263 11.86 5.96 -36.17
N PRO A 264 12.77 6.87 -36.50
CA PRO A 264 12.71 8.26 -36.03
C PRO A 264 11.49 9.01 -36.61
N ALA A 265 11.14 10.17 -36.02
CA ALA A 265 9.91 10.91 -36.33
C ALA A 265 9.74 11.29 -37.82
N ASP A 266 10.84 11.57 -38.52
CA ASP A 266 10.90 11.87 -39.95
C ASP A 266 10.54 10.67 -40.85
N GLY A 267 10.65 9.45 -40.34
CA GLY A 267 10.27 8.21 -41.04
C GLY A 267 8.82 7.75 -40.79
N ARG A 268 8.02 8.49 -40.01
CA ARG A 268 6.71 8.06 -39.48
C ARG A 268 5.50 8.64 -40.19
N ASN A 269 5.57 8.91 -41.48
CA ASN A 269 4.41 9.41 -42.22
C ASN A 269 3.33 8.30 -42.40
N ALA A 270 2.06 8.59 -42.06
CA ALA A 270 0.97 7.61 -42.18
C ALA A 270 0.75 7.15 -43.64
N GLY A 271 0.91 8.06 -44.62
CA GLY A 271 0.86 7.73 -46.04
C GLY A 271 2.02 6.84 -46.51
N ALA A 272 3.19 6.91 -45.88
CA ALA A 272 4.29 5.99 -46.18
C ALA A 272 3.97 4.54 -45.79
N ILE A 273 3.25 4.34 -44.69
CA ILE A 273 2.79 3.01 -44.26
C ILE A 273 1.71 2.48 -45.20
N GLY A 274 0.78 3.33 -45.63
CA GLY A 274 -0.19 2.98 -46.66
C GLY A 274 0.47 2.47 -47.94
N ARG A 275 1.48 3.21 -48.43
CA ARG A 275 2.27 2.80 -49.61
C ARG A 275 3.02 1.49 -49.39
N PHE A 276 3.62 1.30 -48.20
CA PHE A 276 4.30 0.05 -47.84
C PHE A 276 3.36 -1.16 -47.91
N PHE A 277 2.17 -1.07 -47.31
CA PHE A 277 1.20 -2.17 -47.37
C PHE A 277 0.68 -2.40 -48.78
N GLN A 278 0.43 -1.33 -49.54
CA GLN A 278 0.01 -1.44 -50.93
C GLN A 278 1.08 -2.15 -51.79
N GLU A 279 2.35 -1.79 -51.62
CA GLU A 279 3.48 -2.43 -52.30
C GLU A 279 3.56 -3.91 -51.91
N LYS A 280 3.54 -4.24 -50.61
CA LYS A 280 3.59 -5.62 -50.11
C LYS A 280 2.42 -6.48 -50.57
N LEU A 281 1.21 -5.94 -50.60
CA LEU A 281 0.03 -6.64 -51.12
C LEU A 281 0.12 -6.86 -52.63
N SER A 282 0.68 -5.90 -53.37
CA SER A 282 0.87 -6.01 -54.83
C SER A 282 2.00 -6.97 -55.22
N SER A 283 3.09 -7.03 -54.45
CA SER A 283 4.25 -7.91 -54.70
C SER A 283 4.06 -9.34 -54.19
N GLY A 284 3.02 -9.57 -53.37
CA GLY A 284 2.79 -10.80 -52.62
C GLY A 284 3.52 -10.80 -51.28
N MET A 285 2.82 -11.21 -50.21
CA MET A 285 3.41 -11.42 -48.88
C MET A 285 4.03 -12.82 -48.77
N SER A 286 5.23 -12.90 -48.21
CA SER A 286 5.86 -14.19 -47.92
C SER A 286 5.15 -14.90 -46.76
N GLN A 287 5.33 -16.22 -46.64
CA GLN A 287 4.77 -16.97 -45.52
C GLN A 287 5.23 -16.45 -44.16
N GLN A 288 6.46 -15.96 -44.09
CA GLN A 288 7.01 -15.41 -42.88
C GLN A 288 6.41 -14.03 -42.56
N ASP A 289 6.13 -13.20 -43.58
CA ASP A 289 5.42 -11.92 -43.38
C ASP A 289 3.99 -12.14 -42.86
N ILE A 290 3.33 -13.21 -43.32
CA ILE A 290 1.97 -13.55 -42.88
C ILE A 290 1.96 -14.02 -41.41
N GLN A 291 2.95 -14.83 -41.00
CA GLN A 291 3.02 -15.41 -39.66
C GLN A 291 3.63 -14.48 -38.61
N ASP A 292 4.78 -13.88 -38.93
CA ASP A 292 5.57 -13.07 -37.99
C ASP A 292 5.29 -11.56 -38.14
N GLY A 293 4.60 -11.17 -39.21
CA GLY A 293 4.36 -9.79 -39.60
C GLY A 293 5.40 -9.26 -40.60
N PRO A 294 4.98 -8.39 -41.54
CA PRO A 294 5.88 -7.78 -42.50
C PRO A 294 6.90 -6.87 -41.78
N ASP A 295 8.13 -6.89 -42.26
CA ASP A 295 9.20 -6.02 -41.77
C ASP A 295 9.03 -4.59 -42.32
N PHE A 296 8.67 -3.67 -41.43
CA PHE A 296 8.61 -2.24 -41.72
C PHE A 296 9.77 -1.54 -41.00
N LEU A 297 10.76 -1.09 -41.77
CA LEU A 297 11.92 -0.32 -41.29
C LEU A 297 12.69 -1.01 -40.15
N GLY A 298 12.85 -2.34 -40.21
CA GLY A 298 13.62 -3.14 -39.26
C GLY A 298 12.83 -3.66 -38.07
N VAL A 299 11.50 -3.47 -38.05
CA VAL A 299 10.59 -4.02 -37.05
C VAL A 299 9.48 -4.81 -37.72
N ARG A 300 9.32 -6.07 -37.31
CA ARG A 300 8.21 -6.91 -37.75
C ARG A 300 6.91 -6.52 -37.08
N LEU A 301 5.93 -6.14 -37.89
CA LEU A 301 4.62 -5.71 -37.43
C LEU A 301 3.72 -6.93 -37.16
N LYS A 302 3.82 -7.51 -35.97
CA LYS A 302 3.01 -8.67 -35.55
C LYS A 302 1.50 -8.44 -35.74
N TYR A 303 1.04 -7.20 -35.61
CA TYR A 303 -0.37 -6.81 -35.70
C TYR A 303 -0.68 -6.01 -36.98
N TRP A 304 -0.08 -6.39 -38.11
CA TRP A 304 -0.17 -5.64 -39.36
C TRP A 304 -1.58 -5.56 -39.97
N ALA A 305 -2.38 -6.63 -39.89
CA ALA A 305 -3.71 -6.67 -40.51
C ALA A 305 -4.69 -5.66 -39.90
N PRO A 306 -4.83 -5.55 -38.56
CA PRO A 306 -5.60 -4.47 -37.93
C PRO A 306 -5.11 -3.07 -38.31
N THR A 307 -3.79 -2.84 -38.37
CA THR A 307 -3.23 -1.54 -38.75
C THR A 307 -3.61 -1.16 -40.18
N LEU A 308 -3.57 -2.11 -41.12
CA LEU A 308 -4.00 -1.89 -42.50
C LEU A 308 -5.49 -1.51 -42.58
N MET A 309 -6.35 -2.26 -41.90
CA MET A 309 -7.80 -1.98 -41.90
C MET A 309 -8.12 -0.61 -41.28
N GLN A 310 -7.46 -0.26 -40.17
CA GLN A 310 -7.60 1.06 -39.55
C GLN A 310 -7.12 2.18 -40.47
N TYR A 311 -6.02 1.97 -41.20
CA TYR A 311 -5.54 2.93 -42.20
C TYR A 311 -6.59 3.14 -43.31
N GLU A 312 -7.11 2.07 -43.92
CA GLU A 312 -8.13 2.17 -44.98
C GLU A 312 -9.41 2.84 -44.49
N ALA A 313 -9.87 2.52 -43.29
CA ALA A 313 -11.05 3.14 -42.68
C ALA A 313 -10.83 4.62 -42.38
N SER A 314 -9.65 4.98 -41.87
CA SER A 314 -9.27 6.38 -41.59
C SER A 314 -9.15 7.22 -42.86
N VAL A 315 -8.67 6.64 -43.96
CA VAL A 315 -8.65 7.30 -45.27
C VAL A 315 -10.06 7.50 -45.80
N ARG A 316 -10.93 6.48 -45.67
CA ARG A 316 -12.34 6.55 -46.10
C ARG A 316 -13.13 7.61 -45.32
N SER A 317 -12.90 7.71 -44.01
CA SER A 317 -13.53 8.70 -43.13
C SER A 317 -12.88 10.09 -43.20
N LYS A 318 -11.82 10.25 -44.02
CA LYS A 318 -11.01 11.48 -44.15
C LYS A 318 -10.42 11.97 -42.82
N GLN A 319 -10.16 11.04 -41.89
CA GLN A 319 -9.53 11.35 -40.62
C GLN A 319 -8.02 11.49 -40.73
N ILE A 320 -7.37 10.74 -41.64
CA ILE A 320 -5.92 10.85 -41.91
C ILE A 320 -5.69 11.77 -43.10
N THR A 321 -4.67 12.62 -42.99
CA THR A 321 -4.18 13.53 -44.04
C THR A 321 -2.74 13.16 -44.43
N ASP A 322 -2.18 13.80 -45.46
CA ASP A 322 -0.78 13.57 -45.87
C ASP A 322 0.23 13.96 -44.77
N ASP A 323 -0.16 14.83 -43.83
CA ASP A 323 0.68 15.27 -42.70
C ASP A 323 0.54 14.38 -41.46
N SER A 324 -0.45 13.48 -41.44
CA SER A 324 -0.69 12.58 -40.30
C SER A 324 0.52 11.67 -40.05
N GLN A 325 0.91 11.58 -38.79
CA GLN A 325 2.03 10.74 -38.35
C GLN A 325 1.52 9.40 -37.82
N ALA A 326 2.34 8.38 -37.95
CA ALA A 326 2.09 7.08 -37.37
C ALA A 326 2.88 6.91 -36.08
N ILE A 327 2.21 6.42 -35.05
CA ILE A 327 2.74 6.41 -33.69
C ILE A 327 2.96 4.96 -33.25
N PRO A 328 4.21 4.57 -32.89
CA PRO A 328 4.48 3.24 -32.36
C PRO A 328 3.92 3.12 -30.95
N LEU A 329 3.21 2.02 -30.69
CA LEU A 329 2.54 1.72 -29.43
C LEU A 329 2.98 0.35 -28.89
N VAL A 330 3.18 0.29 -27.59
CA VAL A 330 3.16 -0.96 -26.83
C VAL A 330 1.88 -0.97 -26.00
N VAL A 331 1.00 -1.94 -26.27
CA VAL A 331 -0.37 -1.93 -25.74
C VAL A 331 -0.53 -2.86 -24.54
N ARG A 332 -1.46 -2.52 -23.66
CA ARG A 332 -1.75 -3.30 -22.45
C ARG A 332 -2.35 -4.66 -22.81
N GLN A 333 -1.95 -5.71 -22.10
CA GLN A 333 -2.65 -6.99 -22.11
C GLN A 333 -3.84 -6.95 -21.14
N GLY A 334 -5.05 -7.17 -21.65
CA GLY A 334 -6.27 -7.20 -20.87
C GLY A 334 -6.81 -5.81 -20.49
N THR A 335 -7.82 -5.81 -19.61
CA THR A 335 -8.46 -4.60 -19.08
C THR A 335 -8.96 -4.85 -17.66
N ASP A 336 -8.93 -3.80 -16.83
CA ASP A 336 -9.50 -3.82 -15.49
C ASP A 336 -11.00 -3.45 -15.50
N LEU A 337 -11.52 -2.97 -16.64
CA LEU A 337 -12.94 -2.72 -16.85
C LEU A 337 -13.74 -4.02 -16.74
N ASP A 338 -14.66 -4.05 -15.77
CA ASP A 338 -15.56 -5.19 -15.58
C ASP A 338 -16.84 -4.99 -16.39
N VAL A 339 -16.74 -5.22 -17.70
CA VAL A 339 -17.86 -5.17 -18.65
C VAL A 339 -18.21 -6.57 -19.12
N LYS A 340 -19.47 -6.95 -18.86
CA LYS A 340 -20.05 -8.23 -19.26
C LYS A 340 -21.14 -8.02 -20.30
N TYR A 341 -21.01 -8.68 -21.43
CA TYR A 341 -22.03 -8.71 -22.48
C TYR A 341 -22.79 -10.04 -22.40
N ASN A 342 -24.12 -9.97 -22.41
CA ASN A 342 -25.01 -11.12 -22.28
C ASN A 342 -25.99 -11.16 -23.44
N VAL A 343 -26.20 -12.34 -24.00
CA VAL A 343 -27.19 -12.60 -25.05
C VAL A 343 -28.08 -13.76 -24.61
N LYS A 344 -29.34 -13.45 -24.33
CA LYS A 344 -30.39 -14.44 -24.05
C LYS A 344 -31.13 -14.77 -25.33
N ILE A 345 -31.34 -16.07 -25.59
CA ILE A 345 -31.94 -16.57 -26.82
C ILE A 345 -33.18 -17.40 -26.47
N GLU A 346 -34.32 -17.01 -27.03
CA GLU A 346 -35.63 -17.63 -26.80
C GLU A 346 -36.28 -17.95 -28.15
N GLU A 347 -36.84 -19.14 -28.27
CA GLU A 347 -37.69 -19.54 -29.39
C GLU A 347 -39.13 -19.09 -29.12
N LEU A 348 -39.81 -18.58 -30.15
CA LEU A 348 -41.17 -18.07 -30.06
C LEU A 348 -42.15 -18.86 -30.93
N ASP A 349 -43.40 -18.95 -30.50
CA ASP A 349 -44.52 -19.32 -31.37
C ASP A 349 -45.01 -18.14 -32.24
N ASP A 350 -45.96 -18.40 -33.14
CA ASP A 350 -46.58 -17.37 -33.99
C ASP A 350 -47.32 -16.29 -33.17
N ALA A 351 -47.75 -16.60 -31.95
CA ALA A 351 -48.41 -15.69 -31.02
C ALA A 351 -47.40 -14.83 -30.21
N GLY A 352 -46.10 -15.11 -30.31
CA GLY A 352 -45.02 -14.40 -29.61
C GLY A 352 -44.73 -14.90 -28.18
N ASN A 353 -45.27 -16.05 -27.79
CA ASN A 353 -44.96 -16.71 -26.53
C ASN A 353 -43.67 -17.51 -26.63
N VAL A 354 -42.91 -17.58 -25.53
CA VAL A 354 -41.68 -18.38 -25.46
C VAL A 354 -42.04 -19.86 -25.43
N THR A 355 -41.66 -20.60 -26.47
CA THR A 355 -41.85 -22.06 -26.58
C THR A 355 -40.68 -22.83 -26.00
N LYS A 356 -39.46 -22.29 -26.14
CA LYS A 356 -38.23 -22.91 -25.67
C LYS A 356 -37.17 -21.86 -25.34
N GLU A 357 -36.54 -21.98 -24.18
CA GLU A 357 -35.34 -21.21 -23.84
C GLU A 357 -34.11 -21.95 -24.37
N ILE A 358 -33.45 -21.36 -25.38
CA ILE A 358 -32.27 -21.98 -26.02
C ILE A 358 -31.05 -21.86 -25.11
N GLY A 359 -30.92 -20.72 -24.42
CA GLY A 359 -29.87 -20.47 -23.42
C GLY A 359 -29.44 -19.02 -23.36
N THR A 360 -28.48 -18.74 -22.47
CA THR A 360 -27.80 -17.44 -22.37
C THR A 360 -26.31 -17.63 -22.59
N VAL A 361 -25.72 -16.81 -23.43
CA VAL A 361 -24.27 -16.76 -23.64
C VAL A 361 -23.72 -15.42 -23.19
N SER A 362 -22.59 -15.46 -22.51
CA SER A 362 -21.96 -14.28 -21.94
C SER A 362 -20.50 -14.23 -22.31
N LYS A 363 -19.98 -13.02 -22.50
CA LYS A 363 -18.56 -12.76 -22.70
C LYS A 363 -18.16 -11.53 -21.91
N ASN A 364 -17.06 -11.64 -21.16
CA ASN A 364 -16.43 -10.51 -20.50
C ASN A 364 -15.36 -9.93 -21.42
N LEU A 365 -15.13 -8.63 -21.33
CA LEU A 365 -14.09 -7.97 -22.10
C LEU A 365 -12.68 -8.47 -21.69
N GLY A 366 -12.40 -8.47 -20.38
CA GLY A 366 -11.37 -9.24 -19.67
C GLY A 366 -9.98 -9.38 -20.33
N ASP A 367 -9.32 -10.51 -20.04
CA ASP A 367 -7.90 -10.79 -20.34
C ASP A 367 -7.57 -10.87 -21.84
N GLY A 368 -8.59 -11.08 -22.69
CA GLY A 368 -8.42 -11.18 -24.15
C GLY A 368 -8.40 -9.82 -24.87
N TYR A 369 -8.72 -8.73 -24.18
CA TYR A 369 -8.75 -7.40 -24.76
C TYR A 369 -7.34 -6.85 -24.99
N LEU A 370 -7.12 -6.26 -26.17
CA LEU A 370 -5.90 -5.52 -26.51
C LEU A 370 -6.32 -4.14 -27.04
N PRO A 371 -6.01 -3.04 -26.34
CA PRO A 371 -6.26 -1.70 -26.86
C PRO A 371 -5.62 -1.52 -28.24
N PHE A 372 -6.29 -0.80 -29.16
CA PHE A 372 -5.81 -0.52 -30.53
C PHE A 372 -5.62 -1.75 -31.44
N VAL A 373 -5.70 -2.98 -30.92
CA VAL A 373 -5.55 -4.23 -31.68
C VAL A 373 -6.76 -5.12 -31.43
N SER A 374 -7.64 -5.24 -32.42
CA SER A 374 -8.59 -6.35 -32.36
C SER A 374 -7.97 -7.60 -32.98
N LYS A 375 -7.77 -8.62 -32.16
CA LYS A 375 -7.32 -9.95 -32.59
C LYS A 375 -8.50 -10.85 -33.00
N SER A 376 -9.74 -10.47 -32.66
CA SER A 376 -10.98 -11.20 -32.98
C SER A 376 -12.19 -10.30 -32.68
N PRO A 377 -13.29 -10.36 -33.44
CA PRO A 377 -14.50 -9.63 -33.10
C PRO A 377 -14.99 -10.08 -31.72
N PHE A 378 -15.79 -9.23 -31.06
CA PHE A 378 -16.52 -9.63 -29.87
C PHE A 378 -17.61 -10.65 -30.26
N VAL A 379 -17.18 -11.88 -30.56
CA VAL A 379 -18.02 -13.00 -31.00
C VAL A 379 -18.47 -13.78 -29.78
N LEU A 380 -19.77 -14.02 -29.69
CA LEU A 380 -20.41 -15.03 -28.87
C LEU A 380 -20.84 -16.19 -29.76
N GLN A 381 -20.66 -17.41 -29.29
CA GLN A 381 -21.13 -18.60 -29.99
C GLN A 381 -22.54 -18.94 -29.52
N TRP A 382 -23.41 -19.34 -30.44
CA TRP A 382 -24.75 -19.83 -30.10
C TRP A 382 -24.65 -21.11 -29.25
N PRO A 383 -25.53 -21.30 -28.24
CA PRO A 383 -25.51 -22.49 -27.39
C PRO A 383 -25.50 -23.79 -28.19
N GLY A 384 -24.49 -24.63 -27.97
CA GLY A 384 -24.34 -25.92 -28.65
C GLY A 384 -23.65 -25.88 -30.02
N GLY A 385 -23.23 -24.71 -30.52
CA GLY A 385 -22.47 -24.58 -31.77
C GLY A 385 -20.95 -24.67 -31.56
N THR A 386 -20.24 -25.16 -32.58
CA THR A 386 -18.77 -25.20 -32.64
C THR A 386 -18.25 -24.30 -33.76
N ASP A 387 -17.07 -23.68 -33.56
CA ASP A 387 -16.43 -22.85 -34.58
C ASP A 387 -15.58 -23.71 -35.52
N HIS A 388 -15.96 -23.78 -36.79
CA HIS A 388 -15.26 -24.52 -37.85
C HIS A 388 -14.49 -23.62 -38.82
N SER A 389 -14.31 -22.33 -38.49
CA SER A 389 -13.59 -21.38 -39.36
C SER A 389 -12.09 -21.68 -39.51
N ASP A 390 -11.52 -22.48 -38.61
CA ASP A 390 -10.15 -23.01 -38.65
C ASP A 390 -9.89 -23.92 -39.85
N LEU A 391 -10.94 -24.55 -40.41
CA LEU A 391 -10.83 -25.40 -41.59
C LEU A 391 -10.28 -24.68 -42.84
N LEU A 392 -10.41 -23.35 -42.90
CA LEU A 392 -9.84 -22.52 -43.97
C LEU A 392 -8.35 -22.18 -43.78
N GLY A 393 -7.73 -22.63 -42.69
CA GLY A 393 -6.33 -22.33 -42.36
C GLY A 393 -6.17 -21.01 -41.60
N SER A 394 -4.94 -20.72 -41.16
CA SER A 394 -4.66 -19.62 -40.23
C SER A 394 -4.87 -18.22 -40.79
N THR A 395 -5.13 -18.07 -42.10
CA THR A 395 -5.25 -16.77 -42.79
C THR A 395 -6.69 -16.34 -43.07
N SER A 396 -7.69 -17.20 -42.85
CA SER A 396 -9.11 -16.85 -43.02
C SER A 396 -9.61 -15.84 -41.98
N SER A 397 -8.83 -15.62 -40.92
CA SER A 397 -9.11 -14.76 -39.76
C SER A 397 -8.59 -13.33 -39.90
N PHE A 398 -7.90 -12.98 -41.00
CA PHE A 398 -7.32 -11.63 -41.20
C PHE A 398 -8.34 -10.50 -41.43
N ALA A 399 -9.62 -10.83 -41.63
CA ALA A 399 -10.68 -9.88 -42.00
C ALA A 399 -11.75 -9.71 -40.91
N SER A 400 -11.39 -9.83 -39.64
CA SER A 400 -12.36 -9.81 -38.54
C SER A 400 -11.79 -9.03 -37.36
N GLY A 401 -11.94 -7.71 -37.40
CA GLY A 401 -11.39 -6.81 -36.40
C GLY A 401 -11.82 -5.35 -36.60
N LEU A 402 -11.65 -4.55 -35.55
CA LEU A 402 -12.00 -3.13 -35.37
C LEU A 402 -11.88 -2.29 -36.64
N TYR A 403 -13.02 -1.89 -37.20
CA TYR A 403 -13.10 -1.04 -38.40
C TYR A 403 -13.17 0.45 -38.09
N ASP A 404 -13.52 0.81 -36.85
CA ASP A 404 -13.60 2.21 -36.46
C ASP A 404 -12.23 2.72 -36.02
N PRO A 405 -11.69 3.76 -36.67
CA PRO A 405 -10.45 4.37 -36.26
C PRO A 405 -10.59 4.99 -34.86
N ALA A 406 -9.51 4.89 -34.09
CA ALA A 406 -9.48 5.42 -32.73
C ALA A 406 -9.60 6.95 -32.74
N THR A 407 -10.46 7.50 -31.89
CA THR A 407 -10.66 8.95 -31.79
C THR A 407 -9.75 9.52 -30.72
N TRP A 408 -8.83 10.38 -31.13
CA TRP A 408 -7.84 11.01 -30.25
C TRP A 408 -8.38 12.32 -29.67
N SER A 409 -8.16 12.53 -28.37
CA SER A 409 -8.57 13.71 -27.64
C SER A 409 -7.45 14.28 -26.79
N THR A 410 -7.25 15.58 -26.92
CA THR A 410 -6.38 16.41 -26.06
C THR A 410 -7.10 16.96 -24.82
N GLN A 411 -8.32 16.47 -24.56
CA GLN A 411 -9.01 16.71 -23.29
C GLN A 411 -8.56 15.66 -22.28
N PHE A 412 -7.61 16.06 -21.44
CA PHE A 412 -6.99 15.20 -20.44
C PHE A 412 -7.79 15.21 -19.15
N ALA A 413 -7.85 14.06 -18.47
CA ALA A 413 -8.34 14.00 -17.12
C ALA A 413 -7.17 14.22 -16.16
N ALA A 414 -7.17 15.33 -15.41
CA ALA A 414 -6.17 15.57 -14.37
C ALA A 414 -6.27 14.56 -13.22
N ALA A 415 -5.33 14.61 -12.27
CA ALA A 415 -5.47 13.88 -11.01
C ALA A 415 -6.76 14.31 -10.27
N PRO A 416 -7.37 13.43 -9.47
CA PRO A 416 -8.53 13.80 -8.68
C PRO A 416 -8.23 14.91 -7.67
N ASP A 417 -9.17 15.83 -7.52
CA ASP A 417 -9.05 16.90 -6.52
C ASP A 417 -9.53 16.41 -5.15
N TYR A 418 -8.77 16.73 -4.10
CA TYR A 418 -9.13 16.42 -2.72
C TYR A 418 -9.07 17.66 -1.83
N SER A 419 -10.07 17.84 -0.98
CA SER A 419 -10.06 18.81 0.12
C SER A 419 -9.64 18.14 1.43
N ALA A 420 -8.95 18.89 2.30
CA ALA A 420 -8.62 18.42 3.63
C ALA A 420 -9.86 18.43 4.53
N LYS A 421 -10.07 17.36 5.31
CA LYS A 421 -11.22 17.21 6.21
C LYS A 421 -10.81 17.26 7.68
N SER A 422 -9.90 16.37 8.10
CA SER A 422 -9.41 16.31 9.48
C SER A 422 -8.06 15.57 9.54
N THR A 423 -7.36 15.63 10.66
CA THR A 423 -6.15 14.83 10.89
C THR A 423 -6.41 13.88 12.06
N GLU A 424 -6.24 12.58 11.84
CA GLU A 424 -6.38 11.57 12.89
C GLU A 424 -5.23 11.67 13.91
N ALA A 425 -5.44 11.08 15.09
CA ALA A 425 -4.46 11.09 16.18
C ALA A 425 -3.13 10.36 15.86
N ASN A 426 -3.10 9.51 14.83
CA ASN A 426 -1.90 8.84 14.29
C ASN A 426 -1.16 9.70 13.24
N GLY A 427 -1.65 10.90 12.94
CA GLY A 427 -1.10 11.81 11.94
C GLY A 427 -1.52 11.53 10.50
N SER A 428 -2.47 10.62 10.25
CA SER A 428 -3.07 10.42 8.93
C SER A 428 -4.04 11.56 8.62
N GLU A 429 -4.05 12.02 7.38
CA GLU A 429 -4.97 13.06 6.92
C GLU A 429 -6.21 12.42 6.32
N GLU A 430 -7.39 12.71 6.89
CA GLU A 430 -8.65 12.45 6.23
C GLU A 430 -8.87 13.49 5.13
N LYS A 431 -9.16 12.98 3.93
CA LYS A 431 -9.42 13.80 2.74
C LYS A 431 -10.85 13.57 2.27
N GLN A 432 -11.35 14.50 1.46
CA GLN A 432 -12.63 14.36 0.78
C GLN A 432 -12.43 14.58 -0.71
N ALA A 433 -12.91 13.65 -1.53
CA ALA A 433 -12.89 13.79 -2.98
C ALA A 433 -13.85 14.90 -3.42
N VAL A 434 -13.43 15.71 -4.39
CA VAL A 434 -14.24 16.78 -4.96
C VAL A 434 -15.00 16.22 -6.16
N PRO A 435 -16.35 16.17 -6.13
CA PRO A 435 -17.14 15.68 -7.25
C PRO A 435 -17.11 16.68 -8.42
N GLY A 436 -16.96 16.17 -9.63
CA GLY A 436 -17.04 16.90 -10.90
C GLY A 436 -18.35 16.64 -11.65
N ASP A 437 -18.30 16.73 -12.98
CA ASP A 437 -19.48 16.60 -13.83
C ASP A 437 -19.94 15.14 -14.01
N TRP A 438 -21.22 14.97 -14.38
CA TRP A 438 -21.78 13.68 -14.74
C TRP A 438 -21.56 13.38 -16.22
N VAL A 439 -20.96 12.22 -16.53
CA VAL A 439 -20.62 11.80 -17.90
C VAL A 439 -21.49 10.61 -18.30
N THR A 440 -22.12 10.66 -19.46
CA THR A 440 -22.88 9.53 -20.01
C THR A 440 -21.91 8.53 -20.64
N VAL A 441 -21.99 7.26 -20.25
CA VAL A 441 -21.02 6.23 -20.67
C VAL A 441 -21.56 5.19 -21.66
N ASN A 442 -22.84 5.26 -22.00
CA ASN A 442 -23.50 4.30 -22.88
C ASN A 442 -24.09 4.94 -24.15
N SER A 443 -23.63 6.13 -24.55
CA SER A 443 -24.07 6.78 -25.79
C SER A 443 -23.81 5.91 -27.03
N LEU A 444 -24.63 6.11 -28.05
CA LEU A 444 -24.41 5.54 -29.38
C LEU A 444 -23.64 6.56 -30.25
N PRO A 445 -22.92 6.12 -31.30
CA PRO A 445 -22.31 7.06 -32.24
C PRO A 445 -23.38 7.94 -32.89
N GLU A 446 -23.07 9.19 -33.22
CA GLU A 446 -24.04 10.12 -33.82
C GLU A 446 -24.56 9.64 -35.18
N ARG A 447 -23.71 8.92 -35.93
CA ARG A 447 -24.02 8.38 -37.25
C ARG A 447 -23.62 6.92 -37.36
N ALA A 448 -24.39 6.14 -38.12
CA ALA A 448 -24.06 4.78 -38.49
C ALA A 448 -22.99 4.76 -39.60
N LEU A 449 -22.47 3.56 -39.91
CA LEU A 449 -21.45 3.36 -40.95
C LEU A 449 -21.89 3.83 -42.35
N ASP A 450 -23.19 3.83 -42.62
CA ASP A 450 -23.79 4.32 -43.88
C ASP A 450 -24.05 5.83 -43.88
N GLY A 451 -23.70 6.53 -42.79
CA GLY A 451 -23.87 7.97 -42.62
C GLY A 451 -25.25 8.40 -42.11
N THR A 452 -26.17 7.47 -41.86
CA THR A 452 -27.50 7.78 -41.29
C THR A 452 -27.40 8.19 -39.83
N ALA A 453 -28.29 9.09 -39.38
CA ALA A 453 -28.32 9.50 -37.98
C ALA A 453 -28.83 8.38 -37.08
N VAL A 454 -28.16 8.14 -35.95
CA VAL A 454 -28.54 7.11 -34.98
C VAL A 454 -29.45 7.71 -33.92
N ASP A 455 -30.59 7.06 -33.67
CA ASP A 455 -31.49 7.45 -32.58
C ASP A 455 -30.85 7.15 -31.21
N GLN A 456 -30.52 8.21 -30.47
CA GLN A 456 -29.93 8.12 -29.13
C GLN A 456 -30.96 7.70 -28.07
N GLY A 457 -32.26 7.84 -28.32
CA GLY A 457 -33.34 7.46 -27.39
C GLY A 457 -33.46 5.96 -27.14
N GLN A 458 -32.78 5.15 -27.97
CA GLN A 458 -32.71 3.70 -27.82
C GLN A 458 -32.02 3.25 -26.53
N ARG A 459 -31.20 4.12 -25.91
CA ARG A 459 -30.52 3.83 -24.64
C ARG A 459 -30.92 4.84 -23.59
N LYS A 460 -31.36 4.35 -22.43
CA LYS A 460 -31.50 5.19 -21.23
C LYS A 460 -30.10 5.64 -20.80
N PRO A 461 -29.83 6.95 -20.66
CA PRO A 461 -28.50 7.41 -20.28
C PRO A 461 -28.05 6.82 -18.94
N VAL A 462 -26.88 6.21 -18.93
CA VAL A 462 -26.19 5.77 -17.71
C VAL A 462 -25.11 6.78 -17.40
N GLN A 463 -25.19 7.40 -16.23
CA GLN A 463 -24.29 8.48 -15.81
C GLN A 463 -23.25 7.96 -14.83
N ASP A 464 -21.99 8.30 -15.09
CA ASP A 464 -20.86 8.14 -14.18
C ASP A 464 -20.40 9.50 -13.66
N ARG A 465 -20.10 9.58 -12.37
CA ARG A 465 -19.57 10.80 -11.76
C ARG A 465 -18.08 10.94 -12.06
N SER A 466 -17.67 12.08 -12.60
CA SER A 466 -16.26 12.45 -12.71
C SER A 466 -15.72 12.96 -11.37
N TYR A 467 -14.45 12.67 -11.07
CA TYR A 467 -13.71 13.27 -9.95
C TYR A 467 -12.48 14.05 -10.42
N ARG A 468 -12.41 14.31 -11.74
CA ARG A 468 -11.24 14.87 -12.42
C ARG A 468 -11.67 16.07 -13.22
N LYS A 469 -10.80 17.06 -13.31
CA LYS A 469 -11.01 18.21 -14.18
C LYS A 469 -10.48 17.91 -15.57
N ASP A 470 -11.24 18.30 -16.59
CA ASP A 470 -10.75 18.29 -17.95
C ASP A 470 -9.73 19.43 -18.12
N VAL A 471 -8.55 19.08 -18.62
CA VAL A 471 -7.50 20.02 -18.99
C VAL A 471 -7.33 19.94 -20.50
N ALA A 472 -7.72 21.00 -21.20
CA ALA A 472 -7.49 21.11 -22.63
C ALA A 472 -6.06 21.58 -22.88
N ARG A 473 -5.26 20.79 -23.60
CA ARG A 473 -3.90 21.21 -23.98
C ARG A 473 -3.52 20.77 -25.40
N GLY A 474 -3.25 21.74 -26.27
CA GLY A 474 -2.84 21.54 -27.66
C GLY A 474 -3.64 22.43 -28.62
N ASP A 475 -2.95 23.00 -29.61
CA ASP A 475 -3.52 24.00 -30.53
C ASP A 475 -4.19 23.36 -31.76
N ALA A 476 -3.90 22.09 -32.05
CA ALA A 476 -4.51 21.33 -33.14
C ALA A 476 -4.65 19.84 -32.79
N LYS A 477 -5.83 19.25 -33.05
CA LYS A 477 -6.02 17.79 -32.96
C LYS A 477 -5.28 17.14 -34.12
N ALA A 478 -4.14 16.52 -33.84
CA ALA A 478 -3.55 15.59 -34.79
C ALA A 478 -4.33 14.27 -34.75
N THR A 479 -4.45 13.62 -35.90
CA THR A 479 -5.10 12.32 -36.08
C THR A 479 -4.04 11.27 -36.42
N PRO A 480 -3.29 10.79 -35.43
CA PRO A 480 -2.22 9.85 -35.69
C PRO A 480 -2.75 8.44 -35.99
N LEU A 481 -1.98 7.70 -36.80
CA LEU A 481 -2.22 6.28 -37.05
C LEU A 481 -1.52 5.43 -35.98
N PRO A 482 -2.23 4.72 -35.10
CA PRO A 482 -1.59 3.81 -34.14
C PRO A 482 -0.98 2.59 -34.84
N ILE A 483 0.26 2.25 -34.49
CA ILE A 483 0.92 1.02 -34.93
C ILE A 483 1.37 0.25 -33.71
N VAL A 484 0.99 -1.02 -33.57
CA VAL A 484 1.31 -1.79 -32.38
C VAL A 484 2.57 -2.64 -32.58
N TYR A 485 3.60 -2.31 -31.81
CA TYR A 485 4.96 -2.89 -31.85
C TYR A 485 5.14 -4.00 -30.81
N GLY A 486 4.31 -4.02 -29.77
CA GLY A 486 4.40 -5.00 -28.70
C GLY A 486 3.28 -4.88 -27.70
N THR A 487 3.35 -5.70 -26.65
CA THR A 487 2.39 -5.67 -25.54
C THR A 487 3.11 -5.69 -24.20
N PHE A 488 2.45 -5.19 -23.16
CA PHE A 488 2.97 -5.23 -21.79
C PHE A 488 1.92 -5.73 -20.79
N ASP A 489 2.38 -6.40 -19.74
CA ASP A 489 1.56 -6.85 -18.62
C ASP A 489 1.73 -5.87 -17.44
N PRO A 490 0.67 -5.13 -17.05
CA PRO A 490 0.72 -4.22 -15.92
C PRO A 490 1.18 -4.89 -14.62
N SER A 491 0.75 -6.12 -14.35
CA SER A 491 1.04 -6.81 -13.10
C SER A 491 2.53 -7.12 -12.91
N ALA A 492 3.25 -7.33 -14.02
CA ALA A 492 4.70 -7.49 -14.01
C ALA A 492 5.42 -6.18 -13.67
N VAL A 493 4.92 -5.04 -14.15
CA VAL A 493 5.48 -3.70 -13.86
C VAL A 493 5.24 -3.32 -12.40
N GLN A 494 4.06 -3.64 -11.84
CA GLN A 494 3.73 -3.37 -10.43
C GLN A 494 4.69 -4.05 -9.45
N LYS A 495 5.11 -5.29 -9.74
CA LYS A 495 6.06 -6.03 -8.89
C LYS A 495 7.42 -5.35 -8.81
N ALA A 496 7.83 -4.63 -9.86
CA ALA A 496 9.10 -3.91 -9.90
C ALA A 496 9.10 -2.62 -9.05
N ALA A 497 7.94 -2.02 -8.80
CA ALA A 497 7.80 -0.80 -8.00
C ALA A 497 8.03 -1.01 -6.48
N GLY A 498 7.99 -2.27 -6.01
CA GLY A 498 8.08 -2.61 -4.59
C GLY A 498 6.78 -2.30 -3.80
N ASP A 499 6.72 -2.75 -2.55
CA ASP A 499 5.51 -2.60 -1.70
C ASP A 499 5.63 -1.48 -0.65
N ILE A 500 6.81 -1.34 -0.03
CA ILE A 500 7.04 -0.43 1.11
C ILE A 500 7.36 1.01 0.66
N ASN A 501 8.32 1.16 -0.26
CA ASN A 501 8.61 2.43 -0.94
C ASN A 501 8.01 2.40 -2.35
N ARG A 502 6.70 2.14 -2.41
CA ARG A 502 5.96 2.16 -3.67
C ARG A 502 5.86 3.60 -4.15
N LEU A 503 6.81 3.97 -4.99
CA LEU A 503 6.81 5.26 -5.67
C LEU A 503 5.92 5.16 -6.91
N PRO A 504 5.17 6.21 -7.24
CA PRO A 504 4.34 6.20 -8.43
C PRO A 504 5.22 6.09 -9.67
N LEU A 505 4.92 5.09 -10.50
CA LEU A 505 5.48 4.96 -11.84
C LEU A 505 4.68 5.77 -12.86
N GLY A 506 3.56 6.39 -12.45
CA GLY A 506 2.64 7.08 -13.33
C GLY A 506 1.64 6.11 -13.95
N GLY A 507 1.20 6.40 -15.19
CA GLY A 507 0.09 5.71 -15.83
C GLY A 507 0.24 4.18 -16.03
N TYR A 508 1.37 3.57 -15.66
CA TYR A 508 1.56 2.11 -15.69
C TYR A 508 0.92 1.38 -14.53
N ASP A 509 0.97 1.99 -13.35
CA ASP A 509 0.61 1.37 -12.07
C ASP A 509 -0.35 2.29 -11.33
N PRO A 510 -1.64 2.35 -11.74
CA PRO A 510 -2.61 3.10 -10.97
C PRO A 510 -2.74 2.46 -9.58
N VAL A 511 -2.67 3.30 -8.55
CA VAL A 511 -2.82 2.82 -7.18
C VAL A 511 -4.29 2.46 -6.93
N PRO A 512 -4.59 1.23 -6.49
CA PRO A 512 -5.96 0.78 -6.30
C PRO A 512 -6.64 1.54 -5.16
N PHE A 513 -7.97 1.66 -5.26
CA PHE A 513 -8.82 2.14 -4.18
C PHE A 513 -9.55 0.95 -3.54
N SER A 514 -9.66 0.94 -2.22
CA SER A 514 -10.50 -0.02 -1.49
C SER A 514 -11.55 0.68 -0.64
N LEU A 515 -12.78 0.15 -0.63
CA LEU A 515 -13.85 0.67 0.20
C LEU A 515 -13.66 0.20 1.65
N ALA A 516 -13.27 1.12 2.53
CA ALA A 516 -13.07 0.84 3.95
C ALA A 516 -14.38 0.94 4.73
N LYS A 517 -15.15 2.01 4.52
CA LYS A 517 -16.46 2.23 5.15
C LYS A 517 -17.52 2.57 4.12
N ASP A 518 -18.72 2.04 4.31
CA ASP A 518 -19.88 2.36 3.47
C ASP A 518 -20.39 3.80 3.71
N ALA A 519 -21.40 4.22 2.96
CA ALA A 519 -22.03 5.53 3.08
C ALA A 519 -22.66 5.79 4.46
N SER A 520 -23.00 4.74 5.22
CA SER A 520 -23.56 4.81 6.57
C SER A 520 -22.48 4.83 7.66
N GLY A 521 -21.21 4.65 7.29
CA GLY A 521 -20.05 4.61 8.19
C GLY A 521 -19.72 3.23 8.76
N ASN A 522 -20.35 2.15 8.28
CA ASN A 522 -20.06 0.79 8.70
C ASN A 522 -18.85 0.22 7.93
N ASP A 523 -18.09 -0.68 8.54
CA ASP A 523 -16.95 -1.32 7.89
C ASP A 523 -17.40 -2.19 6.70
N ALA A 524 -16.83 -1.93 5.53
CA ALA A 524 -17.22 -2.56 4.26
C ALA A 524 -16.31 -3.74 3.84
N GLY A 525 -15.36 -4.13 4.71
CA GLY A 525 -14.47 -5.28 4.48
C GLY A 525 -13.37 -5.07 3.44
N SER A 526 -13.00 -3.81 3.14
CA SER A 526 -11.91 -3.45 2.20
C SER A 526 -12.09 -4.05 0.79
N LYS A 527 -13.24 -3.78 0.15
CA LYS A 527 -13.51 -4.22 -1.24
C LYS A 527 -12.77 -3.34 -2.25
N ALA A 528 -11.98 -3.94 -3.13
CA ALA A 528 -11.28 -3.20 -4.18
C ALA A 528 -12.27 -2.64 -5.22
N LEU A 529 -12.12 -1.36 -5.56
CA LEU A 529 -12.90 -0.69 -6.59
C LEU A 529 -12.30 -0.93 -7.98
N LYS A 530 -13.16 -1.01 -8.99
CA LYS A 530 -12.80 -1.16 -10.41
C LYS A 530 -12.95 0.18 -11.15
N PRO A 531 -12.19 0.42 -12.22
CA PRO A 531 -12.30 1.63 -13.03
C PRO A 531 -13.66 1.76 -13.71
N SER A 532 -14.10 3.00 -13.91
CA SER A 532 -15.33 3.34 -14.63
C SER A 532 -15.09 3.49 -16.14
N LEU A 533 -16.17 3.39 -16.93
CA LEU A 533 -16.09 3.48 -18.40
C LEU A 533 -15.73 4.88 -18.91
N SER A 534 -16.03 5.92 -18.12
CA SER A 534 -15.75 7.32 -18.48
C SER A 534 -14.25 7.66 -18.52
N ALA A 535 -13.38 6.84 -17.92
CA ALA A 535 -11.97 7.13 -17.62
C ALA A 535 -11.72 8.42 -16.79
N THR A 536 -12.78 9.12 -16.35
CA THR A 536 -12.73 10.32 -15.52
C THR A 536 -13.28 10.12 -14.12
N GLY A 537 -13.70 8.89 -13.79
CA GLY A 537 -14.17 8.49 -12.47
C GLY A 537 -13.05 8.50 -11.43
N LEU A 538 -13.36 7.99 -10.23
CA LEU A 538 -12.43 8.01 -9.10
C LEU A 538 -11.19 7.12 -9.37
N VAL A 539 -11.42 5.89 -9.84
CA VAL A 539 -10.38 4.88 -10.08
C VAL A 539 -9.84 4.99 -11.51
N SER A 540 -8.51 5.05 -11.64
CA SER A 540 -7.81 4.99 -12.93
C SER A 540 -7.52 3.54 -13.33
N GLN A 541 -7.59 3.27 -14.62
CA GLN A 541 -7.00 2.07 -15.21
C GLN A 541 -5.54 2.33 -15.63
N SER A 542 -4.74 1.27 -15.73
CA SER A 542 -3.40 1.34 -16.32
C SER A 542 -3.49 1.79 -17.77
N ALA A 543 -2.47 2.49 -18.27
CA ALA A 543 -2.44 3.03 -19.62
C ALA A 543 -2.76 1.93 -20.65
N GLY A 544 -3.70 2.20 -21.55
CA GLY A 544 -4.05 1.27 -22.62
C GLY A 544 -2.92 1.11 -23.63
N ALA A 545 -2.12 2.16 -23.83
CA ALA A 545 -0.92 2.09 -24.65
C ALA A 545 0.19 3.02 -24.18
N ILE A 546 1.40 2.65 -24.57
CA ILE A 546 2.64 3.37 -24.29
C ILE A 546 3.26 3.73 -25.62
N THR A 547 3.64 4.98 -25.78
CA THR A 547 4.37 5.46 -26.95
C THR A 547 5.66 6.14 -26.54
N ASP A 548 6.45 6.52 -27.53
CA ASP A 548 7.63 7.33 -27.29
C ASP A 548 7.30 8.82 -27.25
N TYR A 549 8.26 9.63 -26.81
CA TYR A 549 8.07 11.08 -26.72
C TYR A 549 7.85 11.76 -28.08
N TYR A 550 8.25 11.15 -29.20
CA TYR A 550 7.91 11.66 -30.54
C TYR A 550 6.44 11.45 -30.87
N GLY A 551 5.86 10.32 -30.45
CA GLY A 551 4.42 10.06 -30.47
C GLY A 551 3.61 11.11 -29.70
N LEU A 552 4.15 11.61 -28.58
CA LEU A 552 3.53 12.71 -27.83
C LEU A 552 3.40 13.99 -28.68
N ALA A 553 4.48 14.40 -29.36
CA ALA A 553 4.47 15.57 -30.23
C ALA A 553 3.51 15.37 -31.42
N ALA A 554 3.54 14.17 -32.02
CA ALA A 554 2.68 13.79 -33.13
C ALA A 554 1.19 13.80 -32.77
N ALA A 555 0.79 13.32 -31.58
CA ALA A 555 -0.61 13.28 -31.17
C ALA A 555 -1.15 14.63 -30.67
N ARG A 556 -0.29 15.45 -30.04
CA ARG A 556 -0.69 16.76 -29.51
C ARG A 556 -0.44 17.94 -30.45
N GLY A 557 0.21 17.72 -31.59
CA GLY A 557 0.37 18.71 -32.67
C GLY A 557 1.43 19.79 -32.40
N TYR A 558 2.47 19.51 -31.62
CA TYR A 558 3.49 20.51 -31.27
C TYR A 558 4.68 20.57 -32.23
N THR A 559 5.19 21.78 -32.44
CA THR A 559 6.52 22.04 -33.01
C THR A 559 7.56 21.98 -31.89
N LYS A 560 8.82 21.65 -32.21
CA LYS A 560 9.86 21.00 -31.36
C LYS A 560 10.14 21.48 -29.91
N ASP A 561 9.51 22.52 -29.37
CA ASP A 561 9.86 23.12 -28.06
C ASP A 561 8.68 23.30 -27.09
N ALA A 562 7.63 22.47 -27.18
CA ALA A 562 6.47 22.58 -26.31
C ALA A 562 6.71 22.01 -24.89
N ASP A 563 6.21 22.70 -23.87
CA ASP A 563 6.33 22.32 -22.45
C ASP A 563 5.42 21.15 -22.07
N VAL A 564 5.53 20.01 -22.75
CA VAL A 564 4.51 18.95 -22.72
C VAL A 564 4.72 17.90 -21.65
N VAL A 565 5.92 17.81 -21.06
CA VAL A 565 6.26 16.74 -20.11
C VAL A 565 5.60 17.02 -18.76
N ASP A 566 4.92 16.02 -18.20
CA ASP A 566 4.23 16.11 -16.90
C ASP A 566 5.20 15.96 -15.72
N ALA A 567 6.03 14.92 -15.77
CA ALA A 567 6.98 14.64 -14.71
C ALA A 567 8.27 14.01 -15.25
N ILE A 568 9.36 14.20 -14.52
CA ILE A 568 10.65 13.53 -14.78
C ILE A 568 11.05 12.78 -13.51
N ARG A 569 11.23 11.47 -13.62
CA ARG A 569 11.74 10.61 -12.54
C ARG A 569 13.26 10.55 -12.66
N VAL A 570 13.95 11.03 -11.63
CA VAL A 570 15.41 11.19 -11.66
C VAL A 570 16.08 10.27 -10.63
N ARG A 571 17.00 9.44 -11.09
CA ARG A 571 17.92 8.65 -10.26
C ARG A 571 19.23 9.41 -10.12
N ALA A 572 19.65 9.66 -8.88
CA ALA A 572 20.92 10.33 -8.62
C ALA A 572 22.10 9.37 -8.70
N LYS A 573 23.25 9.86 -9.16
CA LYS A 573 24.54 9.17 -9.17
C LYS A 573 25.17 9.20 -7.77
N ALA A 574 24.46 8.60 -6.82
CA ALA A 574 24.87 8.50 -5.43
C ALA A 574 24.83 7.04 -4.97
N GLU A 575 25.90 6.58 -4.34
CA GLU A 575 26.03 5.23 -3.80
C GLU A 575 25.52 5.15 -2.35
N GLY A 576 25.15 3.94 -1.94
CA GLY A 576 24.68 3.68 -0.57
C GLY A 576 23.19 3.96 -0.35
N GLY A 577 22.80 3.87 0.92
CA GLY A 577 21.42 4.04 1.38
C GLY A 577 20.96 5.51 1.43
N TRP A 578 19.70 5.74 1.79
CA TRP A 578 19.06 7.06 1.70
C TRP A 578 19.79 8.16 2.49
N ARG A 579 20.41 7.84 3.64
CA ARG A 579 21.17 8.80 4.45
C ARG A 579 22.52 9.17 3.84
N GLN A 580 23.23 8.18 3.31
CA GLN A 580 24.54 8.38 2.71
C GLN A 580 24.42 9.20 1.43
N ALA A 581 23.42 8.86 0.60
CA ALA A 581 23.13 9.56 -0.64
C ALA A 581 22.40 10.90 -0.45
N GLY A 582 21.79 11.14 0.71
CA GLY A 582 20.90 12.28 0.95
C GLY A 582 21.53 13.65 0.69
N GLY A 583 22.81 13.83 1.01
CA GLY A 583 23.53 15.09 0.76
C GLY A 583 23.69 15.41 -0.72
N ASP A 584 24.01 14.40 -1.55
CA ASP A 584 24.20 14.59 -2.99
C ASP A 584 22.86 14.67 -3.73
N ILE A 585 21.85 13.91 -3.28
CA ILE A 585 20.47 14.02 -3.77
C ILE A 585 19.91 15.42 -3.50
N ALA A 586 20.15 15.99 -2.31
CA ALA A 586 19.68 17.34 -1.97
C ALA A 586 20.33 18.41 -2.87
N LYS A 587 21.64 18.33 -3.11
CA LYS A 587 22.35 19.23 -4.04
C LYS A 587 21.79 19.14 -5.46
N LEU A 588 21.55 17.92 -5.96
CA LEU A 588 20.96 17.71 -7.29
C LEU A 588 19.55 18.31 -7.37
N ALA A 589 18.73 18.09 -6.33
CA ALA A 589 17.39 18.68 -6.27
C ALA A 589 17.42 20.21 -6.30
N ASP A 590 18.38 20.84 -5.61
CA ASP A 590 18.56 22.30 -5.65
C ASP A 590 19.00 22.81 -7.03
N GLN A 591 19.87 22.08 -7.72
CA GLN A 591 20.25 22.40 -9.12
C GLN A 591 19.04 22.32 -10.06
N ILE A 592 18.18 21.33 -9.89
CA ILE A 592 16.95 21.19 -10.68
C ILE A 592 15.97 22.33 -10.35
N ARG A 593 15.83 22.70 -9.07
CA ARG A 593 14.98 23.85 -8.65
C ARG A 593 15.44 25.16 -9.26
N ALA A 594 16.75 25.35 -9.46
CA ALA A 594 17.31 26.53 -10.12
C ALA A 594 16.85 26.67 -11.60
N LEU A 595 16.35 25.61 -12.24
CA LEU A 595 15.75 25.66 -13.57
C LEU A 595 14.29 26.16 -13.57
N GLY A 596 13.75 26.57 -12.42
CA GLY A 596 12.35 26.98 -12.26
C GLY A 596 11.37 25.80 -12.11
N LEU A 597 11.89 24.60 -11.89
CA LEU A 597 11.12 23.37 -11.74
C LEU A 597 10.92 23.01 -10.27
N LYS A 598 9.87 22.23 -9.99
CA LYS A 598 9.69 21.64 -8.67
C LYS A 598 10.43 20.31 -8.60
N ALA A 599 11.42 20.20 -7.72
CA ALA A 599 12.09 18.93 -7.42
C ALA A 599 11.71 18.44 -6.01
N THR A 600 10.92 17.36 -5.95
CA THR A 600 10.53 16.70 -4.69
C THR A 600 11.46 15.52 -4.43
N ILE A 601 12.13 15.50 -3.28
CA ILE A 601 12.98 14.37 -2.89
C ILE A 601 12.07 13.25 -2.38
N VAL A 602 12.12 12.09 -3.02
CA VAL A 602 11.35 10.90 -2.64
C VAL A 602 12.23 9.81 -2.03
N SER A 603 13.57 9.96 -2.08
CA SER A 603 14.45 9.15 -1.26
C SER A 603 14.15 9.39 0.23
N GLY A 604 13.88 8.32 0.98
CA GLY A 604 13.42 8.40 2.37
C GLY A 604 11.90 8.45 2.54
N SER A 605 11.11 8.42 1.46
CA SER A 605 9.66 8.33 1.54
C SER A 605 9.16 6.91 1.80
N ALA A 606 7.91 6.78 2.20
CA ALA A 606 7.23 5.49 2.33
C ALA A 606 5.73 5.63 2.03
N ARG A 607 5.11 4.50 1.71
CA ARG A 607 3.66 4.43 1.50
C ARG A 607 2.89 4.79 2.78
N GLU A 608 1.82 5.55 2.66
CA GLU A 608 0.83 5.80 3.71
C GLU A 608 -0.58 5.68 3.12
N ASP A 609 -1.44 4.88 3.74
CA ASP A 609 -2.79 4.65 3.24
C ASP A 609 -3.71 5.79 3.72
N ALA A 610 -4.15 6.64 2.78
CA ALA A 610 -4.96 7.82 3.05
C ALA A 610 -6.46 7.46 3.01
N ASN A 611 -7.21 7.92 4.03
CA ASN A 611 -8.65 7.78 4.12
C ASN A 611 -9.32 8.94 3.35
N ILE A 612 -10.11 8.61 2.33
CA ILE A 612 -10.75 9.57 1.42
C ILE A 612 -12.27 9.35 1.46
N PHE A 613 -13.03 10.34 1.91
CA PHE A 613 -14.49 10.33 1.81
C PHE A 613 -14.95 10.72 0.40
N VAL A 614 -15.84 9.93 -0.19
CA VAL A 614 -16.29 10.06 -1.59
C VAL A 614 -17.78 10.42 -1.64
N PRO A 615 -18.12 11.73 -1.79
CA PRO A 615 -19.49 12.19 -1.90
C PRO A 615 -20.05 12.09 -3.33
N GLY A 616 -21.37 11.98 -3.47
CA GLY A 616 -22.08 12.13 -4.75
C GLY A 616 -21.61 11.19 -5.85
N TYR A 617 -21.44 9.90 -5.53
CA TYR A 617 -20.87 8.86 -6.38
C TYR A 617 -21.87 8.21 -7.32
N SER A 618 -23.12 8.03 -6.87
CA SER A 618 -24.21 7.46 -7.67
C SER A 618 -25.49 8.27 -7.48
N LYS A 619 -26.47 8.06 -8.36
CA LYS A 619 -27.84 8.56 -8.21
C LYS A 619 -28.78 7.41 -7.94
N ASP A 620 -29.72 7.62 -7.03
CA ASP A 620 -30.82 6.67 -6.85
C ASP A 620 -31.93 6.84 -7.91
N ALA A 621 -32.97 6.01 -7.83
CA ALA A 621 -34.10 6.05 -8.75
C ALA A 621 -34.88 7.39 -8.72
N SER A 622 -34.73 8.18 -7.65
CA SER A 622 -35.32 9.53 -7.53
C SER A 622 -34.41 10.64 -8.05
N GLY A 623 -33.16 10.30 -8.43
CA GLY A 623 -32.14 11.23 -8.88
C GLY A 623 -31.33 11.86 -7.74
N ALA A 624 -31.55 11.47 -6.49
CA ALA A 624 -30.79 11.96 -5.35
C ALA A 624 -29.38 11.37 -5.34
N GLU A 625 -28.38 12.21 -5.08
CA GLU A 625 -26.98 11.79 -5.06
C GLU A 625 -26.66 11.03 -3.77
N GLN A 626 -26.03 9.87 -3.91
CA GLN A 626 -25.57 9.02 -2.81
C GLN A 626 -24.05 9.00 -2.74
N ALA A 627 -23.51 9.06 -1.51
CA ALA A 627 -22.08 8.89 -1.28
C ALA A 627 -21.69 7.41 -1.44
N LEU A 628 -20.43 7.15 -1.80
CA LEU A 628 -19.88 5.80 -1.78
C LEU A 628 -19.48 5.38 -0.35
N GLY A 629 -18.93 6.33 0.41
CA GLY A 629 -18.37 6.10 1.75
C GLY A 629 -16.91 6.56 1.83
N THR A 630 -16.13 5.95 2.73
CA THR A 630 -14.70 6.22 2.87
C THR A 630 -13.89 5.14 2.18
N VAL A 631 -13.11 5.54 1.18
CA VAL A 631 -12.16 4.69 0.46
C VAL A 631 -10.75 4.91 0.99
N GLN A 632 -9.89 3.92 0.81
CA GLN A 632 -8.47 3.99 1.10
C GLN A 632 -7.67 3.95 -0.20
N GLN A 633 -6.64 4.79 -0.28
CA GLN A 633 -5.67 4.78 -1.37
C GLN A 633 -4.26 4.97 -0.81
N SER A 634 -3.28 4.27 -1.35
CA SER A 634 -1.89 4.40 -0.94
C SER A 634 -1.22 5.66 -1.53
N TRP A 635 -0.80 6.57 -0.66
CA TRP A 635 -0.12 7.82 -1.02
C TRP A 635 1.36 7.75 -0.59
N VAL A 636 2.18 8.68 -1.07
CA VAL A 636 3.61 8.75 -0.72
C VAL A 636 3.82 9.78 0.39
N ARG A 637 4.17 9.32 1.60
CA ARG A 637 4.59 10.19 2.70
C ARG A 637 6.06 10.56 2.54
N GLN A 638 6.32 11.84 2.32
CA GLN A 638 7.66 12.42 2.30
C GLN A 638 8.27 12.40 3.71
N ASP A 639 9.59 12.33 3.79
CA ASP A 639 10.36 12.31 5.05
C ASP A 639 10.00 11.18 6.03
N ALA A 640 9.36 10.10 5.57
CA ALA A 640 8.94 9.00 6.43
C ALA A 640 10.12 8.37 7.21
N ALA A 641 11.25 8.13 6.52
CA ALA A 641 12.45 7.58 7.15
C ALA A 641 13.05 8.52 8.20
N ALA A 642 13.01 9.84 7.96
CA ALA A 642 13.46 10.83 8.92
C ALA A 642 12.55 10.86 10.15
N ALA A 643 11.22 10.92 9.95
CA ALA A 643 10.21 10.94 11.00
C ALA A 643 10.28 9.71 11.92
N VAL A 644 10.40 8.51 11.33
CA VAL A 644 10.58 7.25 12.06
C VAL A 644 11.86 7.31 12.91
N SER A 645 12.96 7.78 12.31
CA SER A 645 14.24 7.83 13.01
C SER A 645 14.30 8.86 14.15
N SER A 646 13.60 10.00 14.02
CA SER A 646 13.51 11.02 15.07
C SER A 646 12.57 10.59 16.21
N SER A 647 11.42 10.00 15.87
CA SER A 647 10.42 9.55 16.85
C SER A 647 10.99 8.48 17.80
N LEU A 648 11.68 7.49 17.24
CA LEU A 648 12.24 6.37 18.00
C LEU A 648 13.49 6.75 18.82
N SER A 649 14.19 7.83 18.43
CA SER A 649 15.28 8.38 19.24
C SER A 649 14.75 8.97 20.56
N GLY A 650 13.56 9.60 20.54
CA GLY A 650 12.88 10.09 21.74
C GLY A 650 12.53 8.95 22.72
N THR A 651 11.95 7.85 22.20
CA THR A 651 11.64 6.65 23.00
C THR A 651 12.89 6.07 23.65
N ASN A 652 14.01 6.00 22.93
CA ASN A 652 15.27 5.50 23.47
C ASN A 652 15.82 6.36 24.62
N ILE A 653 15.75 7.70 24.51
CA ILE A 653 16.17 8.63 25.58
C ILE A 653 15.29 8.47 26.83
N MET A 654 13.98 8.25 26.65
CA MET A 654 13.06 8.05 27.76
C MET A 654 13.23 6.70 28.45
N LEU A 655 13.45 5.61 27.70
CA LEU A 655 13.80 4.30 28.27
C LEU A 655 15.09 4.39 29.09
N LEU A 656 16.07 5.16 28.62
CA LEU A 656 17.31 5.45 29.31
C LEU A 656 17.08 6.24 30.62
N PHE A 657 16.21 7.26 30.59
CA PHE A 657 15.82 7.99 31.80
C PHE A 657 15.13 7.09 32.83
N LEU A 658 14.21 6.22 32.39
CA LEU A 658 13.51 5.27 33.27
C LEU A 658 14.49 4.26 33.90
N ALA A 659 15.44 3.75 33.12
CA ALA A 659 16.49 2.85 33.61
C ALA A 659 17.38 3.54 34.67
N LEU A 660 17.76 4.81 34.45
CA LEU A 660 18.52 5.61 35.41
C LEU A 660 17.73 5.88 36.70
N LEU A 661 16.43 6.15 36.58
CA LEU A 661 15.56 6.35 37.73
C LEU A 661 15.44 5.05 38.56
N GLY A 662 15.27 3.90 37.91
CA GLY A 662 15.29 2.60 38.57
C GLY A 662 16.62 2.29 39.25
N ALA A 663 17.74 2.55 38.58
CA ALA A 663 19.09 2.41 39.14
C ALA A 663 19.31 3.30 40.37
N THR A 664 18.83 4.55 40.32
CA THR A 664 18.92 5.51 41.44
C THR A 664 18.16 5.01 42.65
N LEU A 665 16.96 4.50 42.46
CA LEU A 665 16.11 4.01 43.55
C LEU A 665 16.62 2.70 44.15
N LEU A 666 17.11 1.78 43.30
CA LEU A 666 17.76 0.56 43.76
C LEU A 666 18.99 0.88 44.62
N THR A 667 19.80 1.83 44.17
CA THR A 667 20.99 2.28 44.89
C THR A 667 20.61 3.00 46.19
N ALA A 668 19.57 3.82 46.19
CA ALA A 668 19.09 4.49 47.40
C ALA A 668 18.62 3.48 48.45
N ALA A 669 17.80 2.51 48.05
CA ALA A 669 17.30 1.45 48.94
C ALA A 669 18.44 0.59 49.51
N SER A 670 19.40 0.22 48.67
CA SER A 670 20.56 -0.56 49.13
C SER A 670 21.44 0.18 50.11
N THR A 671 21.62 1.49 49.89
CA THR A 671 22.42 2.37 50.74
C THR A 671 21.80 2.50 52.12
N VAL A 672 20.48 2.70 52.19
CA VAL A 672 19.72 2.72 53.45
C VAL A 672 19.90 1.41 54.22
N SER A 673 19.76 0.27 53.53
CA SER A 673 19.90 -1.04 54.15
C SER A 673 21.32 -1.33 54.63
N TYR A 674 22.32 -0.93 53.84
CA TYR A 674 23.72 -1.04 54.21
C TYR A 674 24.02 -0.23 55.48
N VAL A 675 23.62 1.05 55.51
CA VAL A 675 23.87 1.96 56.64
C VAL A 675 23.28 1.41 57.94
N ARG A 676 22.05 0.89 57.90
CA ARG A 676 21.40 0.34 59.11
C ARG A 676 22.14 -0.84 59.70
N LYS A 677 22.52 -1.82 58.87
CA LYS A 677 23.26 -2.99 59.33
C LYS A 677 24.65 -2.59 59.87
N ARG A 678 25.29 -1.63 59.21
CA ARG A 678 26.65 -1.19 59.56
C ARG A 678 26.73 -0.19 60.71
N ARG A 679 25.62 0.42 61.12
CA ARG A 679 25.56 1.30 62.31
C ARG A 679 25.88 0.54 63.60
N ALA A 680 25.40 -0.69 63.75
CA ALA A 680 25.72 -1.54 64.90
C ALA A 680 27.22 -1.85 64.96
N ASP A 681 27.79 -2.30 63.84
CA ASP A 681 29.24 -2.56 63.71
C ASP A 681 30.08 -1.30 63.97
N ALA A 682 29.64 -0.13 63.48
CA ALA A 682 30.32 1.13 63.67
C ALA A 682 30.32 1.60 65.15
N GLY A 683 29.27 1.28 65.91
CA GLY A 683 29.20 1.50 67.36
C GLY A 683 30.24 0.65 68.11
N ILE A 684 30.34 -0.63 67.75
CA ILE A 684 31.34 -1.55 68.32
C ILE A 684 32.77 -1.10 67.97
N LEU A 685 33.04 -0.73 66.72
CA LEU A 685 34.35 -0.21 66.30
C LEU A 685 34.74 1.07 67.04
N ARG A 686 33.78 1.96 67.33
CA ARG A 686 34.02 3.16 68.15
C ARG A 686 34.28 2.82 69.61
N ALA A 687 33.55 1.88 70.20
CA ALA A 687 33.79 1.40 71.55
C ALA A 687 35.20 0.79 71.69
N MET A 688 35.73 0.21 70.61
CA MET A 688 37.11 -0.26 70.50
C MET A 688 38.14 0.86 70.14
N GLY A 689 37.75 2.14 70.20
CA GLY A 689 38.66 3.28 70.05
C GLY A 689 38.87 3.82 68.63
N TRP A 690 38.12 3.35 67.62
CA TRP A 690 38.30 3.84 66.25
C TRP A 690 37.77 5.28 66.06
N ASN A 691 38.55 6.11 65.36
CA ASN A 691 38.14 7.48 65.05
C ASN A 691 37.14 7.54 63.87
N GLN A 692 36.38 8.63 63.76
CA GLN A 692 35.36 8.78 62.72
C GLN A 692 35.97 8.74 61.30
N LYS A 693 37.22 9.17 61.10
CA LYS A 693 37.89 9.16 59.79
C LYS A 693 38.22 7.72 59.34
N GLN A 694 38.63 6.86 60.28
CA GLN A 694 38.93 5.45 60.04
C GLN A 694 37.67 4.66 59.67
N ILE A 695 36.53 4.93 60.33
CA ILE A 695 35.25 4.30 60.01
C ILE A 695 34.75 4.74 58.63
N ARG A 696 34.88 6.03 58.28
CA ARG A 696 34.52 6.52 56.94
C ARG A 696 35.40 5.91 55.84
N LYS A 697 36.72 5.84 56.05
CA LYS A 697 37.66 5.21 55.10
C LYS A 697 37.35 3.72 54.92
N TRP A 698 36.98 3.04 56.01
CA TRP A 698 36.62 1.62 55.98
C TRP A 698 35.37 1.33 55.13
N VAL A 699 34.32 2.16 55.25
CA VAL A 699 33.12 2.06 54.40
C VAL A 699 33.41 2.46 52.95
N LEU A 700 34.17 3.53 52.73
CA LEU A 700 34.50 3.99 51.37
C LEU A 700 35.30 2.95 50.59
N GLN A 701 36.20 2.21 51.26
CA GLN A 701 36.92 1.09 50.65
C GLN A 701 35.97 -0.05 50.23
N GLU A 702 34.86 -0.27 50.94
CA GLU A 702 33.88 -1.32 50.61
C GLU A 702 33.05 -0.92 49.38
N PHE A 703 32.58 0.34 49.32
CA PHE A 703 31.92 0.87 48.12
C PHE A 703 32.88 1.03 46.93
N GLY A 704 34.17 1.29 47.18
CA GLY A 704 35.18 1.44 46.13
C GLY A 704 35.32 0.19 45.24
N VAL A 705 35.12 -1.01 45.80
CA VAL A 705 35.13 -2.27 45.03
C VAL A 705 33.95 -2.34 44.07
N GLY A 706 32.74 -1.96 44.52
CA GLY A 706 31.56 -1.90 43.68
C GLY A 706 31.65 -0.82 42.59
N ALA A 707 32.21 0.35 42.93
CA ALA A 707 32.44 1.42 41.96
C ALA A 707 33.46 1.01 40.88
N ALA A 708 34.55 0.31 41.26
CA ALA A 708 35.53 -0.20 40.30
C ALA A 708 34.90 -1.25 39.36
N ALA A 709 34.06 -2.15 39.88
CA ALA A 709 33.35 -3.13 39.06
C ALA A 709 32.37 -2.48 38.07
N LEU A 710 31.62 -1.46 38.51
CA LEU A 710 30.73 -0.67 37.64
C LEU A 710 31.50 0.09 36.57
N ALA A 711 32.63 0.71 36.92
CA ALA A 711 33.48 1.42 35.98
C ALA A 711 34.08 0.48 34.92
N ALA A 712 34.57 -0.70 35.34
CA ALA A 712 35.08 -1.71 34.41
C ALA A 712 33.99 -2.23 33.46
N ALA A 713 32.80 -2.56 33.99
CA ALA A 713 31.67 -2.97 33.17
C ALA A 713 31.21 -1.87 32.20
N GLY A 714 31.18 -0.62 32.66
CA GLY A 714 30.84 0.55 31.84
C GLY A 714 31.82 0.77 30.69
N LEU A 715 33.12 0.67 30.95
CA LEU A 715 34.16 0.77 29.92
C LEU A 715 34.04 -0.35 28.88
N ILE A 716 33.85 -1.60 29.32
CA ILE A 716 33.67 -2.74 28.40
C ILE A 716 32.44 -2.53 27.51
N LEU A 717 31.30 -2.14 28.09
CA LEU A 717 30.07 -1.89 27.32
C LEU A 717 30.20 -0.71 26.37
N SER A 718 30.90 0.35 26.76
CA SER A 718 31.16 1.51 25.90
C SER A 718 32.04 1.14 24.71
N LEU A 719 33.11 0.36 24.94
CA LEU A 719 34.00 -0.13 23.89
C LEU A 719 33.33 -1.13 22.95
N LEU A 720 32.40 -1.95 23.45
CA LEU A 720 31.68 -2.92 22.62
C LEU A 720 30.59 -2.25 21.76
N SER A 721 29.93 -1.22 22.29
CA SER A 721 28.78 -0.58 21.62
C SER A 721 29.13 0.57 20.69
N TRP A 722 30.33 1.18 20.82
CA TRP A 722 30.75 2.35 20.02
C TRP A 722 29.73 3.50 19.99
N ASN A 723 28.93 3.64 21.05
CA ASN A 723 27.83 4.60 21.12
C ASN A 723 28.06 5.59 22.26
N LEU A 724 27.93 6.89 21.98
CA LEU A 724 28.12 7.94 22.99
C LEU A 724 27.08 7.86 24.12
N ALA A 725 25.84 7.45 23.81
CA ALA A 725 24.77 7.32 24.79
C ALA A 725 25.10 6.29 25.87
N THR A 726 25.75 5.18 25.51
CA THR A 726 26.09 4.12 26.46
C THR A 726 27.17 4.57 27.44
N ALA A 727 28.16 5.33 26.96
CA ALA A 727 29.18 5.95 27.80
C ALA A 727 28.56 6.91 28.84
N ILE A 728 27.59 7.73 28.42
CA ILE A 728 26.89 8.68 29.29
C ILE A 728 26.10 7.92 30.37
N VAL A 729 25.36 6.86 30.02
CA VAL A 729 24.60 6.06 30.99
C VAL A 729 25.52 5.40 32.01
N SER A 730 26.60 4.77 31.56
CA SER A 730 27.56 4.12 32.45
C SER A 730 28.21 5.11 33.41
N LEU A 731 28.53 6.31 32.93
CA LEU A 731 29.03 7.39 33.79
C LEU A 731 27.99 7.83 34.82
N LEU A 732 26.73 8.05 34.41
CA LEU A 732 25.65 8.46 35.30
C LEU A 732 25.36 7.41 36.38
N VAL A 733 25.31 6.13 36.03
CA VAL A 733 25.14 5.03 37.01
C VAL A 733 26.30 5.01 38.01
N LEU A 734 27.53 5.20 37.54
CA LEU A 734 28.70 5.29 38.41
C LEU A 734 28.62 6.49 39.36
N VAL A 735 28.21 7.66 38.86
CA VAL A 735 28.00 8.88 39.66
C VAL A 735 26.92 8.66 40.71
N ILE A 736 25.78 8.08 40.33
CA ILE A 736 24.69 7.72 41.25
C ILE A 736 25.22 6.82 42.37
N TYR A 737 26.00 5.80 42.02
CA TYR A 737 26.60 4.88 42.99
C TYR A 737 27.61 5.58 43.93
N ALA A 738 28.44 6.47 43.39
CA ALA A 738 29.41 7.25 44.16
C ALA A 738 28.74 8.25 45.13
N VAL A 739 27.68 8.93 44.67
CA VAL A 739 26.87 9.83 45.50
C VAL A 739 26.20 9.05 46.62
N ALA A 740 25.68 7.86 46.33
CA ALA A 740 25.08 6.99 47.33
C ALA A 740 26.12 6.52 48.38
N ALA A 741 27.33 6.15 47.96
CA ALA A 741 28.43 5.84 48.87
C ALA A 741 28.76 7.03 49.79
N TRP A 742 28.80 8.25 49.24
CA TRP A 742 29.03 9.47 50.02
C TRP A 742 27.91 9.76 51.02
N LEU A 743 26.64 9.57 50.63
CA LEU A 743 25.48 9.71 51.51
C LEU A 743 25.51 8.67 52.64
N ALA A 744 25.84 7.41 52.35
CA ALA A 744 26.01 6.37 53.38
C ALA A 744 27.04 6.79 54.44
N VAL A 745 28.19 7.28 54.00
CA VAL A 745 29.29 7.75 54.86
C VAL A 745 28.86 8.93 55.74
N ARG A 746 28.01 9.83 55.23
CA ARG A 746 27.45 10.96 56.01
C ARG A 746 26.41 10.51 57.04
N GLN A 747 25.57 9.54 56.71
CA GLN A 747 24.47 9.06 57.56
C GLN A 747 24.89 8.09 58.69
N LEU A 748 26.16 7.68 58.73
CA LEU A 748 26.78 6.91 59.82
C LEU A 748 27.11 7.77 61.06
N ARG A 749 26.32 8.80 61.37
CA ARG A 749 26.42 9.59 62.60
C ARG A 749 25.69 8.89 63.74
N HIS A 750 26.27 8.94 64.95
CA HIS A 750 25.71 8.35 66.16
C HIS A 750 24.33 8.95 66.46
N HIS A 751 23.35 8.12 66.80
CA HIS A 751 22.28 8.52 67.71
C HIS A 751 22.64 7.90 69.06
N HIS A 752 22.66 8.67 70.14
CA HIS A 752 22.60 8.06 71.47
C HIS A 752 21.22 7.41 71.58
N VAL A 753 21.19 6.09 71.69
CA VAL A 753 20.02 5.43 72.26
C VAL A 753 20.09 5.78 73.73
N VAL A 754 19.30 6.77 74.13
CA VAL A 754 18.96 6.95 75.53
C VAL A 754 17.97 5.83 75.81
N ASP A 755 18.29 4.94 76.75
CA ASP A 755 17.28 4.07 77.34
C ASP A 755 16.23 5.00 77.95
N GLN A 756 15.11 5.17 77.25
CA GLN A 756 13.95 5.78 77.84
C GLN A 756 13.35 4.73 78.77
N GLU A 757 13.21 5.09 80.05
CA GLU A 757 12.29 4.38 80.95
C GLU A 757 10.94 4.23 80.25
N VAL A 758 10.28 3.10 80.52
CA VAL A 758 8.94 2.81 80.01
C VAL A 758 8.00 3.89 80.54
N VAL A 759 7.77 4.93 79.74
CA VAL A 759 6.71 5.90 79.99
C VAL A 759 5.42 5.19 79.63
N ASP A 760 4.59 4.94 80.65
CA ASP A 760 3.25 4.40 80.49
C ASP A 760 2.40 5.47 79.79
N ASP A 761 2.26 5.33 78.48
CA ASP A 761 1.48 6.23 77.64
C ASP A 761 0.02 5.76 77.69
N SER A 762 -0.82 6.47 78.43
CA SER A 762 -2.24 6.13 78.64
C SER A 762 -3.13 6.34 77.41
N SER A 763 -2.54 6.64 76.25
CA SER A 763 -3.22 6.80 74.96
C SER A 763 -3.26 5.54 74.08
N LEU A 764 -2.86 4.39 74.63
CA LEU A 764 -2.77 3.13 73.88
C LEU A 764 -4.16 2.55 73.53
N ILE A 765 -4.57 2.75 72.27
CA ILE A 765 -5.75 2.14 71.66
C ILE A 765 -5.63 0.59 71.69
N THR A 766 -6.69 -0.10 72.13
CA THR A 766 -6.77 -1.58 72.15
C THR A 766 -6.65 -2.16 70.74
N ILE A 767 -5.88 -3.25 70.62
CA ILE A 767 -5.66 -3.92 69.34
C ILE A 767 -6.65 -5.07 69.23
N ASP A 768 -7.81 -4.80 68.63
CA ASP A 768 -8.90 -5.79 68.57
C ASP A 768 -8.92 -6.59 67.26
N SER A 769 -8.02 -6.30 66.30
CA SER A 769 -8.02 -6.92 64.96
C SER A 769 -6.61 -7.00 64.34
N PRO A 770 -6.34 -8.01 63.48
CA PRO A 770 -5.15 -8.05 62.62
C PRO A 770 -4.91 -6.76 61.80
N LEU A 771 -5.98 -6.07 61.39
CA LEU A 771 -5.90 -4.83 60.61
C LEU A 771 -5.44 -3.64 61.46
N THR A 772 -5.95 -3.50 62.69
CA THR A 772 -5.54 -2.43 63.62
C THR A 772 -4.11 -2.62 64.07
N PHE A 773 -3.67 -3.88 64.25
CA PHE A 773 -2.27 -4.21 64.50
C PHE A 773 -1.36 -3.79 63.33
N ALA A 774 -1.73 -4.15 62.09
CA ALA A 774 -0.96 -3.79 60.89
C ALA A 774 -0.82 -2.26 60.72
N ASN A 775 -1.92 -1.51 60.90
CA ASN A 775 -1.88 -0.04 60.81
C ASN A 775 -0.98 0.60 61.88
N ARG A 776 -1.01 0.08 63.12
CA ARG A 776 -0.12 0.54 64.19
C ARG A 776 1.34 0.28 63.83
N GLN A 777 1.66 -0.90 63.32
CA GLN A 777 3.02 -1.28 62.93
C GLN A 777 3.61 -0.35 61.85
N LEU A 778 2.79 0.02 60.85
CA LEU A 778 3.18 0.99 59.81
C LEU A 778 3.45 2.39 60.40
N LYS A 779 2.65 2.84 61.36
CA LYS A 779 2.83 4.14 62.04
C LYS A 779 4.04 4.18 62.97
N THR A 780 4.48 3.05 63.50
CA THR A 780 5.70 2.95 64.32
C THR A 780 6.95 2.91 63.43
N HIS A 781 6.87 2.24 62.28
CA HIS A 781 7.98 2.10 61.33
C HIS A 781 7.84 2.99 60.08
N ARG A 782 7.43 4.25 60.26
CA ARG A 782 7.06 5.20 59.18
C ARG A 782 8.09 5.28 58.05
N PHE A 783 9.38 5.27 58.38
CA PHE A 783 10.45 5.35 57.38
C PHE A 783 10.52 4.10 56.49
N ASN A 784 10.31 2.91 57.05
CA ASN A 784 10.31 1.66 56.28
C ASN A 784 9.07 1.57 55.41
N THR A 785 7.93 1.89 55.98
CA THR A 785 6.66 1.96 55.27
C THR A 785 6.73 2.93 54.10
N LEU A 786 7.31 4.12 54.30
CA LEU A 786 7.47 5.11 53.23
C LEU A 786 8.46 4.62 52.16
N ALA A 787 9.58 4.02 52.54
CA ALA A 787 10.56 3.48 51.58
C ALA A 787 9.96 2.33 50.74
N LEU A 788 9.19 1.44 51.36
CA LEU A 788 8.50 0.35 50.68
C LEU A 788 7.36 0.87 49.79
N ALA A 789 6.58 1.86 50.26
CA ALA A 789 5.54 2.50 49.46
C ALA A 789 6.09 3.24 48.24
N VAL A 790 7.25 3.92 48.38
CA VAL A 790 7.95 4.54 47.24
C VAL A 790 8.45 3.49 46.27
N ALA A 791 9.04 2.39 46.74
CA ALA A 791 9.51 1.30 45.88
C ALA A 791 8.36 0.66 45.06
N VAL A 792 7.21 0.42 45.69
CA VAL A 792 6.00 -0.13 45.04
C VAL A 792 5.36 0.90 44.10
N GLY A 793 5.33 2.17 44.49
CA GLY A 793 4.84 3.26 43.66
C GLY A 793 5.68 3.43 42.39
N VAL A 794 7.00 3.35 42.50
CA VAL A 794 7.91 3.39 41.34
C VAL A 794 7.70 2.18 40.44
N PHE A 795 7.51 0.98 41.00
CA PHE A 795 7.18 -0.20 40.22
C PHE A 795 5.88 0.00 39.42
N GLY A 796 4.83 0.54 40.06
CA GLY A 796 3.58 0.92 39.37
C GLY A 796 3.79 1.96 38.28
N ALA A 797 4.58 3.00 38.55
CA ALA A 797 4.91 4.05 37.58
C ALA A 797 5.68 3.51 36.37
N ALA A 798 6.63 2.59 36.58
CA ALA A 798 7.41 1.95 35.53
C ALA A 798 6.56 1.03 34.64
N VAL A 799 5.63 0.27 35.22
CA VAL A 799 4.67 -0.57 34.47
C VAL A 799 3.67 0.30 33.70
N GLY A 800 3.22 1.42 34.28
CA GLY A 800 2.37 2.38 33.58
C GLY A 800 3.07 3.05 32.40
N ALA A 801 4.33 3.49 32.59
CA ALA A 801 5.17 4.01 31.52
C ALA A 801 5.37 2.99 30.39
N LEU A 802 5.57 1.71 30.73
CA LEU A 802 5.62 0.63 29.74
C LEU A 802 4.34 0.58 28.90
N VAL A 803 3.18 0.52 29.54
CA VAL A 803 1.92 0.40 28.81
C VAL A 803 1.67 1.63 27.94
N SER A 804 2.08 2.82 28.41
CA SER A 804 2.03 4.03 27.56
C SER A 804 2.88 3.89 26.31
N VAL A 805 4.11 3.39 26.42
CA VAL A 805 5.00 3.17 25.27
C VAL A 805 4.42 2.11 24.33
N LEU A 806 3.89 0.99 24.85
CA LEU A 806 3.30 -0.06 24.01
C LEU A 806 2.06 0.42 23.26
N VAL A 807 1.26 1.28 23.88
CA VAL A 807 0.09 1.93 23.27
C VAL A 807 0.51 3.05 22.29
N ASP A 808 1.73 3.57 22.43
CA ASP A 808 2.29 4.63 21.59
C ASP A 808 3.05 4.14 20.36
N ILE A 809 3.68 2.96 20.42
CA ILE A 809 4.45 2.39 19.30
C ILE A 809 3.70 2.46 17.94
N PRO A 810 2.41 2.10 17.82
CA PRO A 810 1.70 2.18 16.54
C PRO A 810 1.50 3.61 16.02
N ARG A 811 1.44 4.63 16.90
CA ARG A 811 1.29 6.04 16.50
C ARG A 811 2.65 6.72 16.31
N ALA A 812 3.62 6.44 17.17
CA ALA A 812 4.99 6.96 17.10
C ALA A 812 5.71 6.51 15.82
N ALA A 813 5.38 5.33 15.31
CA ALA A 813 5.77 4.85 13.99
C ALA A 813 5.26 5.73 12.83
N GLY A 814 4.17 6.46 13.04
CA GLY A 814 3.42 7.15 11.99
C GLY A 814 2.61 6.19 11.12
N ALA A 815 1.61 6.72 10.41
CA ALA A 815 0.73 5.94 9.53
C ALA A 815 1.42 5.33 8.28
N SER A 816 2.73 5.57 8.10
CA SER A 816 3.49 5.01 6.98
C SER A 816 3.81 3.52 7.15
N ALA A 817 3.87 2.79 6.04
CA ALA A 817 4.25 1.37 5.99
C ALA A 817 5.65 1.13 6.60
N LEU A 818 6.57 2.08 6.38
CA LEU A 818 7.91 2.04 7.00
C LEU A 818 7.84 2.19 8.52
N GLY A 819 6.93 3.03 9.01
CA GLY A 819 6.58 3.14 10.41
C GLY A 819 6.12 1.81 11.01
N GLY A 820 5.15 1.16 10.38
CA GLY A 820 4.64 -0.14 10.83
C GLY A 820 5.73 -1.21 10.93
N LEU A 821 6.60 -1.30 9.93
CA LEU A 821 7.74 -2.22 9.92
C LEU A 821 8.78 -1.88 11.00
N ALA A 822 9.09 -0.59 11.17
CA ALA A 822 9.98 -0.10 12.21
C ALA A 822 9.44 -0.42 13.62
N ALA A 823 8.14 -0.18 13.85
CA ALA A 823 7.46 -0.56 15.10
C ALA A 823 7.63 -2.04 15.39
N GLY A 824 7.34 -2.92 14.42
CA GLY A 824 7.47 -4.38 14.57
C GLY A 824 8.88 -4.81 15.02
N SER A 825 9.92 -4.14 14.51
CA SER A 825 11.31 -4.45 14.88
C SER A 825 11.70 -4.03 16.32
N ILE A 826 10.94 -3.14 16.94
CA ILE A 826 11.25 -2.54 18.26
C ILE A 826 10.34 -3.09 19.37
N VAL A 827 9.17 -3.64 19.03
CA VAL A 827 8.22 -4.20 20.01
C VAL A 827 8.88 -5.25 20.92
N LEU A 828 9.55 -6.26 20.36
CA LEU A 828 10.15 -7.33 21.15
C LEU A 828 11.26 -6.80 22.10
N PRO A 829 12.24 -6.00 21.64
CA PRO A 829 13.22 -5.40 22.54
C PRO A 829 12.61 -4.48 23.61
N ALA A 830 11.59 -3.69 23.26
CA ALA A 830 10.88 -2.85 24.22
C ALA A 830 10.19 -3.69 25.32
N ILE A 831 9.54 -4.80 24.95
CA ILE A 831 8.94 -5.76 25.90
C ILE A 831 10.02 -6.34 26.82
N ILE A 832 11.19 -6.73 26.28
CA ILE A 832 12.30 -7.29 27.07
C ILE A 832 12.78 -6.30 28.13
N LEU A 833 13.02 -5.03 27.74
CA LEU A 833 13.43 -3.98 28.69
C LEU A 833 12.38 -3.75 29.77
N ALA A 834 11.12 -3.84 29.39
CA ALA A 834 10.03 -3.58 30.29
C ALA A 834 9.80 -4.69 31.31
N VAL A 835 9.87 -5.95 30.86
CA VAL A 835 9.89 -7.12 31.74
C VAL A 835 11.09 -7.03 32.69
N ALA A 836 12.26 -6.63 32.19
CA ALA A 836 13.43 -6.43 33.04
C ALA A 836 13.22 -5.32 34.08
N GLY A 837 12.63 -4.18 33.70
CA GLY A 837 12.27 -3.12 34.63
C GLY A 837 11.28 -3.57 35.70
N ALA A 838 10.26 -4.34 35.32
CA ALA A 838 9.31 -4.95 36.25
C ALA A 838 10.00 -5.96 37.19
N VAL A 839 10.92 -6.78 36.69
CA VAL A 839 11.72 -7.71 37.50
C VAL A 839 12.62 -6.95 38.48
N VAL A 840 13.25 -5.85 38.07
CA VAL A 840 14.05 -4.99 38.95
C VAL A 840 13.19 -4.35 40.05
N GLY A 841 12.00 -3.86 39.70
CA GLY A 841 11.05 -3.33 40.69
C GLY A 841 10.55 -4.40 41.66
N LEU A 842 10.22 -5.59 41.17
CA LEU A 842 9.89 -6.74 42.02
C LEU A 842 11.05 -7.09 42.93
N PHE A 843 12.27 -7.14 42.40
CA PHE A 843 13.47 -7.43 43.18
C PHE A 843 13.72 -6.38 44.28
N LEU A 844 13.50 -5.09 43.98
CA LEU A 844 13.56 -4.00 44.96
C LEU A 844 12.60 -4.25 46.13
N THR A 845 11.39 -4.73 45.83
CA THR A 845 10.40 -5.04 46.87
C THR A 845 10.78 -6.28 47.69
N ILE A 846 11.37 -7.30 47.06
CA ILE A 846 11.86 -8.51 47.75
C ILE A 846 13.02 -8.15 48.68
N VAL A 847 13.98 -7.37 48.20
CA VAL A 847 15.13 -6.92 48.99
C VAL A 847 14.66 -6.10 50.19
N THR A 848 13.76 -5.14 49.97
CA THR A 848 13.19 -4.30 51.03
C THR A 848 12.39 -5.15 52.04
N GLY A 849 11.54 -6.06 51.57
CA GLY A 849 10.75 -6.96 52.43
C GLY A 849 11.59 -7.94 53.24
N ARG A 850 12.67 -8.49 52.66
CA ARG A 850 13.58 -9.40 53.38
C ARG A 850 14.31 -8.72 54.54
N PHE A 851 14.52 -7.40 54.46
CA PHE A 851 15.09 -6.64 55.59
C PHE A 851 14.11 -6.51 56.75
N GLU A 852 12.83 -6.32 56.47
CA GLU A 852 11.82 -6.22 57.54
C GLU A 852 11.66 -7.53 58.30
N LEU A 853 11.80 -8.67 57.62
CA LEU A 853 11.71 -10.00 58.25
C LEU A 853 12.73 -10.22 59.35
N GLY A 854 13.94 -9.66 59.21
CA GLY A 854 15.00 -9.82 60.22
C GLY A 854 14.59 -9.22 61.56
N ALA A 855 14.06 -7.98 61.55
CA ALA A 855 13.55 -7.30 62.73
C ALA A 855 12.20 -7.88 63.22
N LYS A 856 11.37 -8.37 62.29
CA LYS A 856 10.05 -8.92 62.59
C LYS A 856 10.08 -10.36 63.12
N ARG A 857 11.16 -11.13 62.93
CA ARG A 857 11.25 -12.52 63.45
C ARG A 857 11.11 -12.60 64.96
N GLU A 858 11.77 -11.69 65.68
CA GLU A 858 11.66 -11.60 67.14
C GLU A 858 10.24 -11.20 67.55
N GLN A 859 9.66 -10.19 66.90
CA GLN A 859 8.27 -9.75 67.14
C GLN A 859 7.24 -10.86 66.87
N ILE A 860 7.40 -11.59 65.76
CA ILE A 860 6.54 -12.71 65.38
C ILE A 860 6.71 -13.88 66.36
N GLY A 861 7.93 -14.11 66.86
CA GLY A 861 8.20 -15.09 67.91
C GLY A 861 7.47 -14.77 69.21
N VAL A 862 7.49 -13.49 69.62
CA VAL A 862 6.76 -13.01 70.81
C VAL A 862 5.24 -13.09 70.60
N LEU A 863 4.72 -12.72 69.42
CA LEU A 863 3.29 -12.84 69.08
C LEU A 863 2.80 -14.30 69.07
N ASN A 864 3.61 -15.21 68.53
CA ASN A 864 3.34 -16.65 68.60
C ASN A 864 3.33 -17.16 70.04
N ALA A 865 4.27 -16.71 70.88
CA ALA A 865 4.31 -17.07 72.31
C ALA A 865 3.12 -16.50 73.10
N MET A 866 2.57 -15.36 72.66
CA MET A 866 1.34 -14.76 73.20
C MET A 866 0.05 -15.39 72.65
N GLY A 867 0.13 -16.49 71.89
CA GLY A 867 -1.04 -17.29 71.48
C GLY A 867 -1.68 -16.92 70.15
N TRP A 868 -1.02 -16.09 69.31
CA TRP A 868 -1.57 -15.73 67.99
C TRP A 868 -1.50 -16.90 67.00
N ASN A 869 -2.63 -17.21 66.33
CA ASN A 869 -2.71 -18.28 65.35
C ASN A 869 -1.88 -17.94 64.07
N PRO A 870 -1.14 -18.91 63.49
CA PRO A 870 -0.49 -18.78 62.18
C PRO A 870 -1.34 -18.15 61.06
N ASP A 871 -2.65 -18.38 61.03
CA ASP A 871 -3.54 -17.77 60.04
C ASP A 871 -3.78 -16.27 60.30
N MET A 872 -3.86 -15.86 61.57
CA MET A 872 -3.95 -14.44 61.94
C MET A 872 -2.65 -13.71 61.58
N LEU A 873 -1.49 -14.34 61.76
CA LEU A 873 -0.20 -13.79 61.32
C LEU A 873 -0.07 -13.70 59.79
N ARG A 874 -0.79 -14.55 59.04
CA ARG A 874 -0.87 -14.46 57.58
C ARG A 874 -1.78 -13.30 57.16
N GLN A 875 -2.90 -13.10 57.87
CA GLN A 875 -3.80 -11.96 57.66
C GLN A 875 -3.14 -10.62 58.01
N VAL A 876 -2.39 -10.52 59.12
CA VAL A 876 -1.61 -9.32 59.48
C VAL A 876 -0.65 -8.95 58.34
N ARG A 877 0.09 -9.92 57.80
CA ARG A 877 1.01 -9.69 56.67
C ARG A 877 0.29 -9.23 55.41
N PHE A 878 -0.86 -9.84 55.11
CA PHE A 878 -1.70 -9.41 53.99
C PHE A 878 -2.17 -7.96 54.15
N PHE A 879 -2.70 -7.61 55.33
CA PHE A 879 -3.17 -6.24 55.61
C PHE A 879 -2.03 -5.22 55.64
N GLU A 880 -0.84 -5.60 56.11
CA GLU A 880 0.33 -4.72 56.07
C GLU A 880 0.73 -4.38 54.63
N HIS A 881 0.85 -5.38 53.76
CA HIS A 881 1.17 -5.15 52.35
C HIS A 881 0.02 -4.45 51.60
N ALA A 882 -1.25 -4.71 51.96
CA ALA A 882 -2.40 -4.02 51.40
C ALA A 882 -2.42 -2.54 51.76
N LEU A 883 -2.13 -2.19 53.03
CA LEU A 883 -2.03 -0.81 53.48
C LEU A 883 -0.82 -0.08 52.87
N VAL A 884 0.32 -0.75 52.73
CA VAL A 884 1.47 -0.21 51.98
C VAL A 884 1.11 0.03 50.52
N GLY A 885 0.39 -0.91 49.88
CA GLY A 885 -0.15 -0.76 48.54
C GLY A 885 -1.06 0.46 48.42
N LEU A 886 -1.91 0.70 49.43
CA LEU A 886 -2.78 1.88 49.49
C LEU A 886 -1.98 3.19 49.53
N TYR A 887 -0.89 3.26 50.31
CA TYR A 887 0.00 4.42 50.33
C TYR A 887 0.84 4.56 49.05
N ALA A 888 1.12 3.46 48.36
CA ALA A 888 1.86 3.43 47.11
C ALA A 888 0.99 3.82 45.89
N LEU A 889 -0.33 3.64 45.96
CA LEU A 889 -1.27 3.90 44.86
C LEU A 889 -1.17 5.33 44.29
N PRO A 890 -1.17 6.41 45.09
CA PRO A 890 -1.03 7.77 44.55
C PRO A 890 0.28 7.95 43.79
N ILE A 891 1.38 7.40 44.31
CA ILE A 891 2.71 7.49 43.69
C ILE A 891 2.74 6.67 42.39
N GLY A 892 2.16 5.46 42.40
CA GLY A 892 2.11 4.58 41.22
C GLY A 892 1.20 5.10 40.12
N VAL A 893 0.00 5.56 40.45
CA VAL A 893 -0.99 6.04 39.48
C VAL A 893 -0.62 7.43 38.97
N LEU A 894 -0.28 8.39 39.84
CA LEU A 894 0.14 9.73 39.39
C LEU A 894 1.50 9.68 38.71
N GLY A 895 2.43 8.85 39.19
CA GLY A 895 3.71 8.63 38.52
C GLY A 895 3.53 8.03 37.13
N ALA A 896 2.69 7.00 37.00
CA ALA A 896 2.35 6.40 35.71
C ALA A 896 1.62 7.38 34.78
N ALA A 897 0.68 8.17 35.29
CA ALA A 897 -0.07 9.13 34.51
C ALA A 897 0.79 10.32 34.09
N LEU A 898 1.67 10.84 34.96
CA LEU A 898 2.61 11.91 34.62
C LEU A 898 3.61 11.43 33.57
N LEU A 899 4.21 10.25 33.77
CA LEU A 899 5.08 9.65 32.76
C LEU A 899 4.30 9.41 31.46
N GLY A 900 3.07 8.90 31.54
CA GLY A 900 2.18 8.71 30.41
C GLY A 900 1.84 10.02 29.69
N ILE A 901 1.62 11.13 30.39
CA ILE A 901 1.37 12.46 29.78
C ILE A 901 2.60 12.92 29.01
N PHE A 902 3.80 12.70 29.55
CA PHE A 902 5.06 13.05 28.88
C PHE A 902 5.39 12.10 27.72
N LEU A 903 5.07 10.81 27.84
CA LEU A 903 5.37 9.77 26.85
C LEU A 903 4.37 9.78 25.69
N ALA A 904 3.09 9.75 26.02
CA ALA A 904 1.98 9.59 25.09
C ALA A 904 0.70 10.17 25.75
N PRO A 905 0.40 11.47 25.57
CA PRO A 905 -0.66 12.18 26.30
C PRO A 905 -2.01 11.46 26.31
N TYR A 906 -2.36 10.80 25.20
CA TYR A 906 -3.59 10.06 25.02
C TYR A 906 -3.60 8.70 25.75
N ALA A 907 -2.43 8.11 25.99
CA ALA A 907 -2.26 6.84 26.70
C ALA A 907 -2.11 7.03 28.21
N ALA A 908 -2.10 8.28 28.71
CA ALA A 908 -1.94 8.59 30.12
C ALA A 908 -2.98 7.90 31.02
N VAL A 909 -4.22 7.78 30.56
CA VAL A 909 -5.29 7.07 31.28
C VAL A 909 -4.97 5.58 31.37
N TRP A 910 -4.58 4.97 30.24
CA TRP A 910 -4.17 3.56 30.19
C TRP A 910 -2.92 3.29 31.03
N ALA A 911 -1.96 4.23 31.04
CA ALA A 911 -0.79 4.19 31.89
C ALA A 911 -1.18 4.18 33.38
N GLY A 912 -2.09 5.06 33.78
CA GLY A 912 -2.63 5.12 35.14
C GLY A 912 -3.34 3.82 35.56
N ILE A 913 -4.17 3.24 34.69
CA ILE A 913 -4.84 1.96 34.92
C ILE A 913 -3.82 0.83 35.08
N ALA A 914 -2.81 0.77 34.22
CA ALA A 914 -1.75 -0.22 34.31
C ALA A 914 -0.93 -0.09 35.60
N GLY A 915 -0.61 1.15 36.01
CA GLY A 915 0.05 1.42 37.28
C GLY A 915 -0.78 0.98 38.50
N LEU A 916 -2.10 1.19 38.46
CA LEU A 916 -3.02 0.69 39.49
C LEU A 916 -3.00 -0.84 39.55
N LEU A 917 -3.17 -1.52 38.41
CA LEU A 917 -3.16 -2.98 38.34
C LEU A 917 -1.83 -3.57 38.84
N ALA A 918 -0.70 -2.94 38.51
CA ALA A 918 0.62 -3.37 38.98
C ALA A 918 0.73 -3.33 40.52
N VAL A 919 0.27 -2.24 41.15
CA VAL A 919 0.28 -2.10 42.63
C VAL A 919 -0.67 -3.11 43.28
N VAL A 920 -1.85 -3.36 42.69
CA VAL A 920 -2.82 -4.33 43.22
C VAL A 920 -2.29 -5.77 43.11
N VAL A 921 -1.70 -6.14 41.98
CA VAL A 921 -1.10 -7.48 41.76
C VAL A 921 0.13 -7.70 42.65
N TRP A 922 0.83 -6.64 43.04
CA TRP A 922 1.98 -6.74 43.93
C TRP A 922 1.62 -7.27 45.34
N VAL A 923 0.45 -6.90 45.89
CA VAL A 923 0.02 -7.29 47.25
C VAL A 923 -0.03 -8.83 47.46
N PRO A 924 -0.72 -9.63 46.61
CA PRO A 924 -0.73 -11.09 46.75
C PRO A 924 0.62 -11.74 46.42
N VAL A 925 1.45 -11.12 45.58
CA VAL A 925 2.79 -11.64 45.22
C VAL A 925 3.77 -11.46 46.38
N ALA A 926 3.82 -10.27 46.98
CA ALA A 926 4.67 -9.97 48.13
C ALA A 926 4.32 -10.84 49.36
N THR A 927 3.03 -11.10 49.58
CA THR A 927 2.54 -11.95 50.68
C THR A 927 2.89 -13.43 50.51
N ARG A 928 3.07 -13.93 49.27
CA ARG A 928 3.43 -15.34 49.00
C ARG A 928 4.92 -15.62 48.93
N ILE A 929 5.72 -14.70 48.38
CA ILE A 929 7.17 -14.88 48.18
C ILE A 929 7.95 -14.91 49.51
N ILE A 930 7.38 -14.32 50.56
CA ILE A 930 8.01 -14.09 51.87
C ILE A 930 7.47 -15.07 52.93
N ARG A 931 7.46 -16.38 52.61
CA ARG A 931 7.13 -17.44 53.60
C ARG A 931 8.28 -17.76 54.52
#